data_AF-A0A1F7GDW7-F1
#
_entry.id   AF-A0A1F7GDW7-F1
#
_cell.length_a   1.000
_cell.length_b   1.000
_cell.length_c   1.000
_cell.angle_alpha   90.00
_cell.angle_beta   90.00
_cell.angle_gamma   90.00
#
_symmetry.space_group_name_H-M   'P 1'
#
loop_
_entity.id
_entity.type
_entity.pdbx_description
1 polymer ?
#
loop_
_entity_poly.entity_id
_entity_poly.type
_entity_poly.pdbx_seq_one_letter_code
_entity_poly.pdbx_strand_id
1 'polypeptide(L)'
;MSKRTSFINLANELLVFTNLWIYLYTIILNFLNKAYPADLPQDFIRLEIAPEPFEIPLYLLLTVALLVVVWLYYRYFKPGFLSSISLPLWLRIGFLPILLFAFLKSLGNYPMAHDLYPYPSGEPKSTYLLVFFSYLVFAAFIIIQSVILERQIFRKKIAIIFFSLFLFLLLALLTFEPRLPILALDYSYFFGPIWEIAQGKTIYTQVSSQYGFMAILFFSLLYKLGLFNLWQLPAVIWILYVVEYYLCFYLIYKVGKSLPLAVIGLFSILTTNYFSSYILPASLPQIGPIRLLPIIVSLFLLYKLKRLDSNFFIFCLALLSLWVVDSGLYLVLAYLLTLFILTLLNPPFWKNSLLQVAKLIFSLATIFAGVNLIHLLSGYQPIDLKLIFSKLSQYARQGYGMIAIKTHTHFWLFILVYFASVIYFFINQLSPLGKISRKKVGVTSEVTLREADLRSEGKSLAAEKGSRVTESTFFENTILLFSANLMLFASIYYVGRSHPHNLFIIAPVYILTLFLLIGMTLRKFKLKPAKSTILYSLVFLLFIAYPAYQRQEVTTKLVIEKLHKLRQGNVLQPEFLSFLKDKYQLELQLIKNNFPGREALILSDDDAYLLALSGKTSLLYDNPQVVVLTKQDIDFTLREAAGICPRKIIADCRLMQKCEYSDPSVQLYAYIQPYIFDRLQKLCNINYGPTRCTKHLCLAEAI
;
A
#
# COMPACT_ATOMS: atom_id res chain seq x y z
N MET A 1 -30.78 -5.90 -29.36
CA MET A 1 -29.35 -5.50 -29.42
C MET A 1 -28.48 -6.72 -29.10
N SER A 2 -27.59 -7.14 -29.99
CA SER A 2 -26.76 -8.33 -29.79
C SER A 2 -25.75 -8.11 -28.65
N LYS A 3 -25.46 -9.15 -27.84
CA LYS A 3 -24.44 -9.08 -26.76
C LYS A 3 -23.07 -8.58 -27.27
N ARG A 4 -22.77 -8.79 -28.56
CA ARG A 4 -21.54 -8.36 -29.23
C ARG A 4 -21.48 -6.83 -29.42
N THR A 5 -22.59 -6.20 -29.80
CA THR A 5 -22.68 -4.74 -29.95
C THR A 5 -22.55 -4.01 -28.61
N SER A 6 -22.89 -4.66 -27.50
CA SER A 6 -22.76 -4.09 -26.16
C SER A 6 -21.32 -4.06 -25.63
N PHE A 7 -20.47 -5.03 -26.00
CA PHE A 7 -19.10 -5.11 -25.48
C PHE A 7 -18.16 -4.12 -26.17
N ILE A 8 -18.27 -3.98 -27.49
CA ILE A 8 -17.47 -3.01 -28.27
C ILE A 8 -17.78 -1.58 -27.83
N ASN A 9 -19.05 -1.26 -27.58
CA ASN A 9 -19.45 0.05 -27.07
C ASN A 9 -18.82 0.34 -25.70
N LEU A 10 -18.83 -0.64 -24.79
CA LEU A 10 -18.22 -0.49 -23.46
C LEU A 10 -16.71 -0.26 -23.55
N ALA A 11 -16.02 -1.01 -24.41
CA ALA A 11 -14.59 -0.86 -24.63
C ALA A 11 -14.24 0.53 -25.21
N ASN A 12 -15.03 1.01 -26.18
CA ASN A 12 -14.85 2.35 -26.73
C ASN A 12 -15.12 3.44 -25.67
N GLU A 13 -16.21 3.35 -24.91
CA GLU A 13 -16.52 4.31 -23.83
C GLU A 13 -15.39 4.37 -22.80
N LEU A 14 -14.91 3.20 -22.37
CA LEU A 14 -13.79 3.09 -21.44
C LEU A 14 -12.52 3.77 -21.96
N LEU A 15 -12.12 3.47 -23.20
CA LEU A 15 -10.91 4.03 -23.79
C LEU A 15 -11.05 5.53 -24.07
N VAL A 16 -12.24 6.03 -24.42
CA VAL A 16 -12.49 7.47 -24.58
C VAL A 16 -12.25 8.21 -23.27
N PHE A 17 -12.89 7.78 -22.17
CA PHE A 17 -12.71 8.45 -20.88
C PHE A 17 -11.27 8.35 -20.38
N THR A 18 -10.63 7.19 -20.55
CA THR A 18 -9.24 6.99 -20.13
C THR A 18 -8.26 7.85 -20.93
N ASN A 19 -8.37 7.86 -22.26
CA ASN A 19 -7.50 8.69 -23.11
C ASN A 19 -7.74 10.19 -22.89
N LEU A 20 -8.99 10.60 -22.71
CA LEU A 20 -9.32 12.00 -22.39
C LEU A 20 -8.68 12.41 -21.06
N TRP A 21 -8.77 11.57 -20.04
CA TRP A 21 -8.12 11.82 -18.75
C TRP A 21 -6.61 11.96 -18.91
N ILE A 22 -5.94 11.03 -19.59
CA ILE A 22 -4.46 11.05 -19.76
C ILE A 22 -4.02 12.31 -20.53
N TYR A 23 -4.75 12.65 -21.59
CA TYR A 23 -4.48 13.82 -22.41
C TYR A 23 -4.62 15.12 -21.60
N LEU A 24 -5.74 15.30 -20.88
CA LEU A 24 -5.99 16.47 -20.05
C LEU A 24 -4.98 16.56 -18.90
N TYR A 25 -4.68 15.44 -18.23
CA TYR A 25 -3.69 15.38 -17.16
C TYR A 25 -2.33 15.89 -17.65
N THR A 26 -1.85 15.35 -18.76
CA THR A 26 -0.52 15.67 -19.30
C THR A 26 -0.43 17.14 -19.73
N ILE A 27 -1.46 17.66 -20.40
CA ILE A 27 -1.46 19.05 -20.89
C ILE A 27 -1.58 20.05 -19.75
N ILE A 28 -2.52 19.82 -18.82
CA ILE A 28 -2.73 20.73 -17.69
C ILE A 28 -1.50 20.73 -16.79
N LEU A 29 -0.90 19.56 -16.53
CA LEU A 29 0.31 19.46 -15.71
C LEU A 29 1.48 20.22 -16.35
N ASN A 30 1.72 20.00 -17.65
CA ASN A 30 2.77 20.72 -18.38
C ASN A 30 2.53 22.25 -18.36
N PHE A 31 1.28 22.68 -18.48
CA PHE A 31 0.93 24.09 -18.37
C PHE A 31 1.21 24.64 -16.96
N LEU A 32 0.76 23.95 -15.90
CA LEU A 32 0.96 24.37 -14.51
C LEU A 32 2.43 24.46 -14.15
N ASN A 33 3.21 23.42 -14.47
CA ASN A 33 4.66 23.39 -14.21
C ASN A 33 5.43 24.48 -14.97
N LYS A 34 4.94 24.87 -16.16
CA LYS A 34 5.54 25.98 -16.92
C LYS A 34 5.13 27.36 -16.40
N ALA A 35 3.87 27.53 -16.02
CA ALA A 35 3.32 28.81 -15.58
C ALA A 35 3.71 29.16 -14.14
N TYR A 36 3.88 28.13 -13.29
CA TYR A 36 4.15 28.25 -11.86
C TYR A 36 5.28 27.28 -11.46
N PRO A 37 6.52 27.56 -11.86
CA PRO A 37 7.65 26.71 -11.47
C PRO A 37 7.74 26.63 -9.94
N ALA A 38 8.08 25.45 -9.43
CA ALA A 38 8.08 25.22 -7.99
C ALA A 38 9.29 25.89 -7.32
N ASP A 39 9.04 26.65 -6.25
CA ASP A 39 10.09 27.30 -5.47
C ASP A 39 10.84 26.26 -4.61
N LEU A 40 12.18 26.26 -4.68
CA LEU A 40 13.01 25.41 -3.82
C LEU A 40 12.87 25.85 -2.36
N PRO A 41 12.43 24.97 -1.45
CA PRO A 41 12.21 25.37 -0.07
C PRO A 41 13.55 25.61 0.65
N GLN A 42 13.79 26.85 1.09
CA GLN A 42 15.04 27.25 1.76
C GLN A 42 15.16 26.75 3.22
N ASP A 43 14.07 26.26 3.80
CA ASP A 43 14.02 25.81 5.20
C ASP A 43 14.58 24.40 5.40
N PHE A 44 14.74 23.61 4.34
CA PHE A 44 15.29 22.27 4.40
C PHE A 44 16.81 22.28 4.42
N ILE A 45 17.35 21.34 5.17
CA ILE A 45 18.79 21.10 5.25
C ILE A 45 19.26 20.27 4.05
N ARG A 46 18.34 19.57 3.38
CA ARG A 46 18.61 18.77 2.18
C ARG A 46 18.26 19.56 0.92
N LEU A 47 19.23 19.75 0.02
CA LEU A 47 19.09 20.54 -1.21
C LEU A 47 18.57 19.74 -2.43
N GLU A 48 18.48 18.42 -2.34
CA GLU A 48 18.00 17.54 -3.44
C GLU A 48 16.47 17.39 -3.46
N ILE A 49 15.73 18.45 -3.15
CA ILE A 49 14.27 18.42 -3.10
C ILE A 49 13.72 19.20 -4.29
N ALA A 50 13.09 18.49 -5.23
CA ALA A 50 12.26 19.11 -6.27
C ALA A 50 10.80 19.07 -5.81
N PRO A 51 10.21 20.19 -5.35
CA PRO A 51 8.80 20.22 -5.04
C PRO A 51 7.96 20.00 -6.30
N GLU A 52 6.94 19.15 -6.20
CA GLU A 52 5.94 18.97 -7.25
C GLU A 52 4.54 19.22 -6.65
N PRO A 53 4.04 20.47 -6.71
CA PRO A 53 2.81 20.84 -6.00
C PRO A 53 1.53 20.49 -6.77
N PHE A 54 1.61 20.02 -8.02
CA PHE A 54 0.46 19.95 -8.91
C PHE A 54 -0.01 18.52 -9.22
N GLU A 55 0.85 17.52 -9.24
CA GLU A 55 0.53 16.17 -9.70
C GLU A 55 -0.57 15.51 -8.86
N ILE A 56 -0.40 15.44 -7.53
CA ILE A 56 -1.40 14.82 -6.65
C ILE A 56 -2.74 15.59 -6.67
N PRO A 57 -2.77 16.93 -6.52
CA PRO A 57 -4.03 17.69 -6.63
C PRO A 57 -4.70 17.53 -7.99
N LEU A 58 -3.97 17.67 -9.09
CA LEU A 58 -4.50 17.54 -10.45
C LEU A 58 -5.04 16.13 -10.70
N TYR A 59 -4.30 15.11 -10.26
CA TYR A 59 -4.70 13.72 -10.34
C TYR A 59 -6.07 13.49 -9.71
N LEU A 60 -6.27 13.96 -8.47
CA LEU A 60 -7.51 13.80 -7.74
C LEU A 60 -8.65 14.63 -8.33
N LEU A 61 -8.40 15.92 -8.61
CA LEU A 61 -9.41 16.84 -9.15
C LEU A 61 -9.92 16.36 -10.52
N LEU A 62 -9.01 16.01 -11.43
CA LEU A 62 -9.37 15.55 -12.77
C LEU A 62 -10.14 14.22 -12.71
N THR A 63 -9.73 13.30 -11.83
CA THR A 63 -10.42 12.03 -11.65
C THR A 63 -11.84 12.22 -11.12
N VAL A 64 -12.04 13.06 -10.11
CA VAL A 64 -13.36 13.35 -9.54
C VAL A 64 -14.23 14.10 -10.56
N ALA A 65 -13.68 15.09 -11.26
CA ALA A 65 -14.40 15.83 -12.30
C ALA A 65 -14.89 14.90 -13.41
N LEU A 66 -14.00 14.03 -13.93
CA LEU A 66 -14.39 13.09 -14.99
C LEU A 66 -15.36 12.02 -14.48
N LEU A 67 -15.27 11.62 -13.20
CA LEU A 67 -16.27 10.74 -12.59
C LEU A 67 -17.66 11.37 -12.60
N VAL A 68 -17.78 12.66 -12.28
CA VAL A 68 -19.06 13.38 -12.36
C VAL A 68 -19.56 13.43 -13.80
N VAL A 69 -18.69 13.64 -14.78
CA VAL A 69 -19.04 13.58 -16.21
C VAL A 69 -19.57 12.18 -16.60
N VAL A 70 -18.90 11.10 -16.17
CA VAL A 70 -19.34 9.72 -16.40
C VAL A 70 -20.71 9.46 -15.74
N TRP A 71 -20.93 9.97 -14.52
CA TRP A 71 -22.22 9.87 -13.85
C TRP A 71 -23.32 10.62 -14.61
N LEU A 72 -23.08 11.88 -15.01
CA LEU A 72 -24.01 12.68 -15.82
C LEU A 72 -24.35 11.95 -17.13
N TYR A 73 -23.33 11.38 -17.78
CA TYR A 73 -23.48 10.58 -18.99
C TYR A 73 -24.48 9.43 -18.79
N TYR A 74 -24.27 8.56 -17.80
CA TYR A 74 -25.18 7.42 -17.57
C TYR A 74 -26.52 7.79 -16.92
N ARG A 75 -26.61 8.93 -16.24
CA ARG A 75 -27.84 9.39 -15.59
C ARG A 75 -28.83 9.99 -16.58
N TYR A 76 -28.34 10.87 -17.47
CA TYR A 76 -29.17 11.66 -18.38
C TYR A 76 -29.18 11.12 -19.80
N PHE A 77 -28.06 10.59 -20.28
CA PHE A 77 -28.00 9.98 -21.60
C PHE A 77 -28.30 8.48 -21.46
N LYS A 78 -29.22 7.96 -22.28
CA LYS A 78 -29.47 6.51 -22.32
C LYS A 78 -28.12 5.81 -22.57
N PRO A 79 -27.80 4.73 -21.84
CA PRO A 79 -26.53 4.02 -22.00
C PRO A 79 -26.34 3.65 -23.47
N GLY A 80 -25.23 4.13 -24.02
CA GLY A 80 -24.97 4.17 -25.45
C GLY A 80 -25.48 5.44 -26.13
N PHE A 81 -25.06 6.63 -25.70
CA PHE A 81 -25.16 7.83 -26.54
C PHE A 81 -24.32 7.66 -27.83
N LEU A 82 -23.18 6.96 -27.74
CA LEU A 82 -22.46 6.42 -28.92
C LEU A 82 -23.28 5.37 -29.70
N SER A 83 -24.39 4.89 -29.14
CA SER A 83 -25.37 4.05 -29.84
C SER A 83 -26.62 4.81 -30.31
N SER A 84 -26.89 6.01 -29.80
CA SER A 84 -27.91 6.94 -30.31
C SER A 84 -27.38 7.79 -31.45
N ILE A 85 -26.06 8.06 -31.48
CA ILE A 85 -25.37 8.29 -32.74
C ILE A 85 -25.44 6.94 -33.46
N SER A 86 -26.21 6.86 -34.53
CA SER A 86 -26.41 5.67 -35.35
C SER A 86 -25.14 5.30 -36.15
N LEU A 87 -23.97 5.31 -35.50
CA LEU A 87 -22.72 4.86 -36.08
C LEU A 87 -22.88 3.39 -36.44
N PRO A 88 -22.78 3.00 -37.72
CA PRO A 88 -22.81 1.61 -38.13
C PRO A 88 -21.70 0.80 -37.42
N LEU A 89 -21.95 -0.50 -37.23
CA LEU A 89 -21.08 -1.39 -36.47
C LEU A 89 -19.61 -1.35 -36.94
N TRP A 90 -19.39 -1.21 -38.25
CA TRP A 90 -18.05 -1.12 -38.84
C TRP A 90 -17.27 0.13 -38.37
N LEU A 91 -17.93 1.29 -38.22
CA LEU A 91 -17.29 2.48 -37.65
C LEU A 91 -16.95 2.28 -36.17
N ARG A 92 -17.80 1.59 -35.41
CA ARG A 92 -17.52 1.30 -33.99
C ARG A 92 -16.36 0.33 -33.82
N ILE A 93 -16.27 -0.67 -34.70
CA ILE A 93 -15.15 -1.59 -34.77
C ILE A 93 -13.89 -0.86 -35.23
N GLY A 94 -13.99 0.07 -36.19
CA GLY A 94 -12.87 0.88 -36.66
C GLY A 94 -12.37 1.91 -35.65
N PHE A 95 -13.23 2.40 -34.76
CA PHE A 95 -12.84 3.36 -33.72
C PHE A 95 -12.05 2.70 -32.57
N LEU A 96 -12.34 1.44 -32.26
CA LEU A 96 -11.66 0.68 -31.22
C LEU A 96 -10.13 0.62 -31.40
N PRO A 97 -9.56 0.21 -32.56
CA PRO A 97 -8.12 0.18 -32.76
C PRO A 97 -7.48 1.57 -32.72
N ILE A 98 -8.20 2.63 -33.13
CA ILE A 98 -7.70 4.02 -33.04
C ILE A 98 -7.54 4.42 -31.56
N LEU A 99 -8.57 4.19 -30.75
CA LEU A 99 -8.53 4.48 -29.32
C LEU A 99 -7.50 3.61 -28.59
N LEU A 100 -7.39 2.34 -28.97
CA LEU A 100 -6.41 1.43 -28.42
C LEU A 100 -4.99 1.89 -28.77
N PHE A 101 -4.75 2.30 -30.01
CA PHE A 101 -3.47 2.86 -30.43
C PHE A 101 -3.12 4.13 -29.66
N ALA A 102 -4.09 5.04 -29.46
CA ALA A 102 -3.88 6.24 -28.66
C ALA A 102 -3.47 5.89 -27.21
N PHE A 103 -4.16 4.91 -26.60
CA PHE A 103 -3.81 4.44 -25.25
C PHE A 103 -2.43 3.78 -25.20
N LEU A 104 -2.14 2.89 -26.15
CA LEU A 104 -0.85 2.19 -26.24
C LEU A 104 0.31 3.15 -26.49
N LYS A 105 0.09 4.26 -27.20
CA LYS A 105 1.10 5.31 -27.38
C LYS A 105 1.46 6.00 -26.06
N SER A 106 0.50 6.17 -25.16
CA SER A 106 0.74 6.71 -23.82
C SER A 106 1.35 5.66 -22.88
N LEU A 107 1.09 4.37 -23.11
CA LEU A 107 1.64 3.29 -22.28
C LEU A 107 3.17 3.21 -22.43
N GLY A 108 3.89 3.26 -21.29
CA GLY A 108 5.36 3.12 -21.27
C GLY A 108 5.83 1.67 -21.35
N ASN A 109 7.14 1.43 -21.19
CA ASN A 109 7.73 0.08 -21.04
C ASN A 109 7.46 -0.50 -19.65
N TYR A 110 7.46 -1.85 -19.54
CA TYR A 110 7.20 -2.53 -18.26
C TYR A 110 8.18 -2.01 -17.21
N PRO A 111 7.72 -1.72 -15.98
CA PRO A 111 8.58 -1.13 -14.95
C PRO A 111 9.84 -1.95 -14.77
N MET A 112 10.99 -1.30 -14.96
CA MET A 112 12.31 -1.91 -14.78
C MET A 112 12.49 -3.17 -15.66
N ALA A 113 11.91 -3.23 -16.86
CA ALA A 113 12.08 -4.35 -17.79
C ALA A 113 13.56 -4.69 -18.00
N HIS A 114 13.96 -5.93 -17.68
CA HIS A 114 15.32 -6.45 -17.77
C HIS A 114 16.39 -5.67 -16.99
N ASP A 115 15.98 -4.76 -16.09
CA ASP A 115 16.87 -3.96 -15.27
C ASP A 115 17.40 -4.76 -14.07
N LEU A 116 18.69 -4.63 -13.83
CA LEU A 116 19.47 -5.36 -12.84
C LEU A 116 20.01 -4.46 -11.72
N TYR A 117 19.79 -3.13 -11.81
CA TYR A 117 20.32 -2.18 -10.85
C TYR A 117 19.90 -2.48 -9.40
N PRO A 118 20.81 -2.35 -8.41
CA PRO A 118 22.25 -2.00 -8.51
C PRO A 118 23.26 -3.15 -8.71
N TYR A 119 22.87 -4.41 -8.97
CA TYR A 119 23.85 -5.50 -9.12
C TYR A 119 24.12 -5.88 -10.58
N PRO A 120 25.36 -6.16 -11.00
CA PRO A 120 25.64 -6.65 -12.35
C PRO A 120 25.07 -8.07 -12.58
N SER A 121 24.80 -8.42 -13.85
CA SER A 121 24.34 -9.76 -14.25
C SER A 121 25.41 -10.81 -13.92
N GLY A 122 25.17 -11.65 -12.92
CA GLY A 122 26.10 -12.72 -12.53
C GLY A 122 25.86 -14.04 -13.26
N GLU A 123 24.62 -14.34 -13.63
CA GLU A 123 24.23 -15.66 -14.14
C GLU A 123 24.14 -15.70 -15.67
N PRO A 124 24.43 -16.86 -16.30
CA PRO A 124 24.26 -17.03 -17.74
C PRO A 124 22.77 -17.01 -18.13
N LYS A 125 22.47 -16.58 -19.36
CA LYS A 125 21.09 -16.45 -19.87
C LYS A 125 20.25 -17.74 -19.77
N SER A 126 20.89 -18.90 -19.86
CA SER A 126 20.24 -20.21 -19.70
C SER A 126 19.65 -20.40 -18.30
N THR A 127 20.30 -19.91 -17.25
CA THR A 127 19.81 -19.98 -15.87
C THR A 127 18.54 -19.15 -15.70
N TYR A 128 18.50 -17.93 -16.27
CA TYR A 128 17.31 -17.07 -16.23
C TYR A 128 16.10 -17.75 -16.89
N LEU A 129 16.30 -18.32 -18.07
CA LEU A 129 15.24 -19.05 -18.78
C LEU A 129 14.78 -20.29 -18.00
N LEU A 130 15.71 -21.06 -17.42
CA LEU A 130 15.36 -22.25 -16.64
C LEU A 130 14.50 -21.90 -15.43
N VAL A 131 14.89 -20.87 -14.64
CA VAL A 131 14.11 -20.45 -13.47
C VAL A 131 12.76 -19.89 -13.89
N PHE A 132 12.73 -19.07 -14.95
CA PHE A 132 11.48 -18.55 -15.52
C PHE A 132 10.53 -19.67 -15.94
N PHE A 133 10.98 -20.66 -16.74
CA PHE A 133 10.14 -21.77 -17.16
C PHE A 133 9.69 -22.64 -15.98
N SER A 134 10.59 -22.89 -15.01
CA SER A 134 10.25 -23.64 -13.80
C SER A 134 9.15 -22.95 -12.99
N TYR A 135 9.24 -21.62 -12.86
CA TYR A 135 8.22 -20.80 -12.22
C TYR A 135 6.87 -20.88 -12.94
N LEU A 136 6.86 -20.78 -14.28
CA LEU A 136 5.63 -20.88 -15.06
C LEU A 136 4.98 -22.26 -14.99
N VAL A 137 5.78 -23.33 -15.07
CA VAL A 137 5.29 -24.71 -14.93
C VAL A 137 4.68 -24.90 -13.54
N PHE A 138 5.35 -24.40 -12.50
CA PHE A 138 4.85 -24.45 -11.13
C PHE A 138 3.51 -23.70 -10.97
N ALA A 139 3.43 -22.45 -11.42
CA ALA A 139 2.21 -21.66 -11.34
C ALA A 139 1.06 -22.30 -12.15
N ALA A 140 1.35 -22.75 -13.38
CA ALA A 140 0.38 -23.43 -14.23
C ALA A 140 -0.13 -24.72 -13.59
N PHE A 141 0.74 -25.51 -12.96
CA PHE A 141 0.34 -26.73 -12.24
C PHE A 141 -0.67 -26.42 -11.13
N ILE A 142 -0.40 -25.44 -10.26
CA ILE A 142 -1.32 -25.05 -9.17
C ILE A 142 -2.66 -24.54 -9.73
N ILE A 143 -2.64 -23.76 -10.81
CA ILE A 143 -3.85 -23.28 -11.48
C ILE A 143 -4.65 -24.45 -12.05
N ILE A 144 -4.02 -25.41 -12.73
CA ILE A 144 -4.69 -26.59 -13.27
C ILE A 144 -5.33 -27.41 -12.14
N GLN A 145 -4.62 -27.61 -11.02
CA GLN A 145 -5.17 -28.29 -9.85
C GLN A 145 -6.42 -27.57 -9.32
N SER A 146 -6.39 -26.23 -9.29
CA SER A 146 -7.56 -25.45 -8.87
C SER A 146 -8.77 -25.60 -9.80
N VAL A 147 -8.55 -25.75 -11.11
CA VAL A 147 -9.60 -26.03 -12.11
C VAL A 147 -10.20 -27.41 -11.89
N ILE A 148 -9.36 -28.43 -11.65
CA ILE A 148 -9.79 -29.80 -11.38
C ILE A 148 -10.63 -29.83 -10.09
N LEU A 149 -10.14 -29.19 -9.03
CA LEU A 149 -10.82 -29.10 -7.73
C LEU A 149 -12.20 -28.42 -7.86
N GLU A 150 -12.27 -27.31 -8.61
CA GLU A 150 -13.52 -26.60 -8.87
C GLU A 150 -14.55 -27.47 -9.63
N ARG A 151 -14.10 -28.31 -10.57
CA ARG A 151 -15.00 -29.18 -11.35
C ARG A 151 -15.45 -30.42 -10.59
N GLN A 152 -14.53 -31.10 -9.89
CA GLN A 152 -14.78 -32.43 -9.34
C GLN A 152 -15.29 -32.41 -7.89
N ILE A 153 -14.89 -31.42 -7.07
CA ILE A 153 -14.94 -31.55 -5.61
C ILE A 153 -15.75 -30.42 -4.93
N PHE A 154 -16.22 -29.40 -5.66
CA PHE A 154 -16.92 -28.23 -5.09
C PHE A 154 -18.17 -28.55 -4.24
N ARG A 155 -18.70 -29.79 -4.30
CA ARG A 155 -19.77 -30.26 -3.43
C ARG A 155 -19.32 -30.51 -1.97
N LYS A 156 -18.03 -30.71 -1.71
CA LYS A 156 -17.48 -30.96 -0.36
C LYS A 156 -16.78 -29.72 0.19
N LYS A 157 -17.44 -29.02 1.14
CA LYS A 157 -16.87 -27.83 1.83
C LYS A 157 -15.46 -28.07 2.40
N ILE A 158 -15.19 -29.30 2.85
CA ILE A 158 -13.92 -29.73 3.45
C ILE A 158 -12.73 -29.55 2.49
N ALA A 159 -12.89 -29.90 1.22
CA ALA A 159 -11.78 -29.83 0.26
C ALA A 159 -11.36 -28.39 -0.04
N ILE A 160 -12.31 -27.45 -0.03
CA ILE A 160 -12.02 -26.02 -0.20
C ILE A 160 -11.22 -25.49 1.00
N ILE A 161 -11.51 -25.98 2.21
CA ILE A 161 -10.76 -25.63 3.43
C ILE A 161 -9.32 -26.14 3.31
N PHE A 162 -9.12 -27.42 2.97
CA PHE A 162 -7.78 -27.98 2.79
C PHE A 162 -7.00 -27.27 1.69
N PHE A 163 -7.63 -26.97 0.54
CA PHE A 163 -6.98 -26.22 -0.53
C PHE A 163 -6.62 -24.79 -0.09
N SER A 164 -7.48 -24.15 0.69
CA SER A 164 -7.20 -22.82 1.24
C SER A 164 -6.03 -22.84 2.24
N LEU A 165 -5.95 -23.86 3.10
CA LEU A 165 -4.84 -24.07 4.01
C LEU A 165 -3.54 -24.35 3.25
N PHE A 166 -3.60 -25.22 2.24
CA PHE A 166 -2.47 -25.50 1.35
C PHE A 166 -1.96 -24.22 0.68
N LEU A 167 -2.85 -23.39 0.14
CA LEU A 167 -2.45 -22.10 -0.46
C LEU A 167 -1.83 -21.15 0.55
N PHE A 168 -2.35 -21.09 1.78
CA PHE A 168 -1.77 -20.26 2.84
C PHE A 168 -0.34 -20.71 3.19
N LEU A 169 -0.12 -22.03 3.36
CA LEU A 169 1.21 -22.59 3.61
C LEU A 169 2.15 -22.41 2.41
N LEU A 170 1.62 -22.53 1.19
CA LEU A 170 2.39 -22.29 -0.02
C LEU A 170 2.83 -20.82 -0.11
N LEU A 171 1.94 -19.88 0.22
CA LEU A 171 2.28 -18.45 0.28
C LEU A 171 3.38 -18.18 1.30
N ALA A 172 3.26 -18.75 2.49
CA ALA A 172 4.29 -18.66 3.51
C ALA A 172 5.64 -19.16 2.96
N LEU A 173 5.66 -20.33 2.32
CA LEU A 173 6.88 -20.90 1.74
C LEU A 173 7.49 -20.02 0.63
N LEU A 174 6.66 -19.54 -0.30
CA LEU A 174 7.11 -18.73 -1.45
C LEU A 174 7.70 -17.39 -1.01
N THR A 175 7.09 -16.74 -0.02
CA THR A 175 7.49 -15.42 0.50
C THR A 175 8.48 -15.49 1.67
N PHE A 176 8.86 -16.69 2.10
CA PHE A 176 9.79 -16.86 3.23
C PHE A 176 11.22 -16.46 2.85
N GLU A 177 11.85 -15.62 3.67
CA GLU A 177 13.27 -15.27 3.53
C GLU A 177 14.09 -15.83 4.70
N PRO A 178 15.03 -16.76 4.47
CA PRO A 178 15.64 -17.56 5.53
C PRO A 178 16.29 -16.76 6.67
N ARG A 179 16.91 -15.62 6.35
CA ARG A 179 17.65 -14.78 7.30
C ARG A 179 16.94 -13.48 7.67
N LEU A 180 15.69 -13.31 7.22
CA LEU A 180 14.86 -12.14 7.54
C LEU A 180 15.61 -10.80 7.31
N PRO A 181 15.98 -10.48 6.06
CA PRO A 181 16.83 -9.34 5.75
C PRO A 181 16.16 -8.01 6.14
N ILE A 182 16.98 -7.08 6.60
CA ILE A 182 16.59 -5.75 7.08
C ILE A 182 17.31 -4.69 6.23
N LEU A 183 16.57 -3.71 5.72
CA LEU A 183 17.18 -2.47 5.22
C LEU A 183 17.29 -1.50 6.40
N ALA A 184 18.52 -1.21 6.82
CA ALA A 184 18.80 -0.47 8.07
C ALA A 184 18.12 0.89 8.13
N LEU A 185 18.04 1.62 7.01
CA LEU A 185 17.33 2.89 6.95
C LEU A 185 15.83 2.73 7.20
N ASP A 186 15.15 1.89 6.43
CA ASP A 186 13.69 1.74 6.52
C ASP A 186 13.23 1.23 7.88
N TYR A 187 14.02 0.36 8.51
CA TYR A 187 13.71 -0.17 9.84
C TYR A 187 13.97 0.82 10.97
N SER A 188 14.88 1.80 10.80
CA SER A 188 15.16 2.77 11.86
C SER A 188 13.94 3.64 12.16
N TYR A 189 13.12 3.98 11.14
CA TYR A 189 11.85 4.71 11.29
C TYR A 189 10.81 4.00 12.18
N PHE A 190 10.96 2.69 12.40
CA PHE A 190 10.12 1.92 13.32
C PHE A 190 10.85 1.63 14.62
N PHE A 191 12.11 1.19 14.56
CA PHE A 191 12.87 0.76 15.74
C PHE A 191 13.09 1.90 16.72
N GLY A 192 13.49 3.09 16.24
CA GLY A 192 13.71 4.26 17.09
C GLY A 192 12.46 4.62 17.88
N PRO A 193 11.32 4.93 17.23
CA PRO A 193 10.09 5.27 17.93
C PRO A 193 9.55 4.17 18.84
N ILE A 194 9.58 2.88 18.41
CA ILE A 194 9.11 1.77 19.24
C ILE A 194 9.95 1.68 20.53
N TRP A 195 11.26 1.78 20.40
CA TRP A 195 12.17 1.74 21.54
C TRP A 195 11.93 2.90 22.50
N GLU A 196 11.95 4.14 22.01
CA GLU A 196 11.81 5.33 22.85
C GLU A 196 10.46 5.37 23.60
N ILE A 197 9.37 4.98 22.94
CA ILE A 197 8.04 4.95 23.58
C ILE A 197 7.96 3.82 24.63
N ALA A 198 8.53 2.65 24.33
CA ALA A 198 8.61 1.59 25.31
C ALA A 198 9.38 2.00 26.59
N GLN A 199 10.36 2.91 26.45
CA GLN A 199 11.15 3.44 27.56
C GLN A 199 10.52 4.64 28.29
N GLY A 200 9.35 5.11 27.87
CA GLY A 200 8.60 6.13 28.62
C GLY A 200 8.36 7.44 27.86
N LYS A 201 8.84 7.58 26.61
CA LYS A 201 8.52 8.77 25.80
C LYS A 201 7.16 8.69 25.15
N THR A 202 6.62 9.86 24.82
CA THR A 202 5.28 10.00 24.22
C THR A 202 5.38 10.30 22.72
N ILE A 203 4.68 9.52 21.89
CA ILE A 203 4.60 9.76 20.44
C ILE A 203 3.96 11.12 20.13
N TYR A 204 4.53 11.86 19.18
CA TYR A 204 4.13 13.22 18.78
C TYR A 204 4.02 14.23 19.94
N THR A 205 4.75 14.00 21.03
CA THR A 205 5.00 15.01 22.07
C THR A 205 6.50 15.10 22.35
N GLN A 206 7.12 13.93 22.51
CA GLN A 206 8.55 13.80 22.73
C GLN A 206 9.26 13.10 21.58
N VAL A 207 8.59 12.23 20.81
CA VAL A 207 9.19 11.50 19.67
C VAL A 207 8.26 11.59 18.46
N SER A 208 8.72 12.14 17.34
CA SER A 208 7.94 12.08 16.10
C SER A 208 7.99 10.69 15.45
N SER A 209 6.93 10.37 14.69
CA SER A 209 6.94 9.23 13.78
C SER A 209 6.54 9.67 12.39
N GLN A 210 7.29 9.25 11.38
CA GLN A 210 7.03 9.61 9.99
C GLN A 210 5.95 8.73 9.34
N TYR A 211 5.90 7.44 9.69
CA TYR A 211 5.04 6.46 8.98
C TYR A 211 3.92 5.90 9.86
N GLY A 212 4.21 5.54 11.11
CA GLY A 212 3.28 4.79 11.96
C GLY A 212 2.69 5.64 13.09
N PHE A 213 1.46 5.34 13.48
CA PHE A 213 0.88 5.87 14.72
C PHE A 213 0.46 4.71 15.63
N MET A 214 -0.70 4.11 15.41
CA MET A 214 -1.14 2.95 16.20
C MET A 214 -0.24 1.73 15.99
N ALA A 215 0.39 1.57 14.81
CA ALA A 215 1.36 0.50 14.60
C ALA A 215 2.56 0.60 15.57
N ILE A 216 3.11 1.80 15.74
CA ILE A 216 4.22 2.05 16.67
C ILE A 216 3.78 1.83 18.11
N LEU A 217 2.63 2.39 18.50
CA LEU A 217 2.08 2.21 19.84
C LEU A 217 1.81 0.73 20.17
N PHE A 218 1.27 -0.02 19.21
CA PHE A 218 1.01 -1.45 19.34
C PHE A 218 2.30 -2.24 19.58
N PHE A 219 3.33 -2.05 18.75
CA PHE A 219 4.61 -2.75 18.94
C PHE A 219 5.36 -2.31 20.20
N SER A 220 5.23 -1.04 20.59
CA SER A 220 5.80 -0.52 21.85
C SER A 220 5.16 -1.19 23.06
N LEU A 221 3.84 -1.34 23.05
CA LEU A 221 3.10 -2.04 24.10
C LEU A 221 3.51 -3.51 24.18
N LEU A 222 3.57 -4.22 23.05
CA LEU A 222 3.99 -5.62 23.02
C LEU A 222 5.43 -5.80 23.53
N TYR A 223 6.33 -4.88 23.18
CA TYR A 223 7.70 -4.87 23.68
C TYR A 223 7.73 -4.70 25.21
N LYS A 224 6.99 -3.70 25.73
CA LYS A 224 6.91 -3.41 27.17
C LYS A 224 6.30 -4.57 27.98
N LEU A 225 5.39 -5.33 27.38
CA LEU A 225 4.79 -6.53 27.99
C LEU A 225 5.68 -7.79 27.88
N GLY A 226 6.85 -7.72 27.22
CA GLY A 226 7.73 -8.86 27.00
C GLY A 226 7.19 -9.90 26.00
N LEU A 227 6.16 -9.55 25.23
CA LEU A 227 5.53 -10.42 24.22
C LEU A 227 6.18 -10.30 22.84
N PHE A 228 7.07 -9.33 22.66
CA PHE A 228 7.70 -9.01 21.38
C PHE A 228 9.14 -8.53 21.60
N ASN A 229 10.05 -8.99 20.73
CA ASN A 229 11.39 -8.44 20.63
C ASN A 229 11.51 -7.59 19.35
N LEU A 230 12.11 -6.40 19.43
CA LEU A 230 12.35 -5.50 18.29
C LEU A 230 12.93 -6.23 17.07
N TRP A 231 13.91 -7.12 17.30
CA TRP A 231 14.59 -7.85 16.23
C TRP A 231 13.71 -8.88 15.51
N GLN A 232 12.53 -9.20 16.06
CA GLN A 232 11.55 -10.09 15.43
C GLN A 232 10.58 -9.35 14.50
N LEU A 233 10.65 -8.01 14.40
CA LEU A 233 9.78 -7.23 13.50
C LEU A 233 9.75 -7.74 12.05
N PRO A 234 10.88 -8.15 11.43
CA PRO A 234 10.85 -8.69 10.06
C PRO A 234 10.01 -9.97 9.92
N ALA A 235 10.04 -10.84 10.94
CA ALA A 235 9.23 -12.05 10.96
C ALA A 235 7.74 -11.71 11.03
N VAL A 236 7.38 -10.71 11.84
CA VAL A 236 5.99 -10.21 11.91
C VAL A 236 5.57 -9.63 10.55
N ILE A 237 6.40 -8.80 9.92
CA ILE A 237 6.12 -8.22 8.59
C ILE A 237 5.92 -9.32 7.55
N TRP A 238 6.76 -10.36 7.55
CA TRP A 238 6.59 -11.51 6.66
C TRP A 238 5.23 -12.20 6.87
N ILE A 239 4.82 -12.46 8.12
CA ILE A 239 3.50 -13.04 8.41
C ILE A 239 2.38 -12.13 7.88
N LEU A 240 2.50 -10.80 8.05
CA LEU A 240 1.53 -9.85 7.54
C LEU A 240 1.42 -9.89 6.01
N TYR A 241 2.51 -10.13 5.27
CA TYR A 241 2.48 -10.36 3.81
C TYR A 241 1.67 -11.59 3.44
N VAL A 242 1.87 -12.71 4.15
CA VAL A 242 1.12 -13.95 3.91
C VAL A 242 -0.38 -13.70 4.12
N VAL A 243 -0.74 -12.98 5.18
CA VAL A 243 -2.14 -12.58 5.45
C VAL A 243 -2.69 -11.66 4.36
N GLU A 244 -1.94 -10.64 3.95
CA GLU A 244 -2.37 -9.69 2.91
C GLU A 244 -2.71 -10.41 1.60
N TYR A 245 -1.77 -11.21 1.08
CA TYR A 245 -1.96 -11.93 -0.18
C TYR A 245 -3.09 -12.96 -0.08
N TYR A 246 -3.21 -13.65 1.04
CA TYR A 246 -4.31 -14.58 1.26
C TYR A 246 -5.67 -13.88 1.31
N LEU A 247 -5.77 -12.70 1.93
CA LEU A 247 -7.01 -11.91 1.92
C LEU A 247 -7.37 -11.44 0.51
N CYS A 248 -6.40 -11.03 -0.31
CA CYS A 248 -6.62 -10.72 -1.71
C CYS A 248 -7.18 -11.94 -2.48
N PHE A 249 -6.55 -13.11 -2.34
CA PHE A 249 -7.06 -14.37 -2.90
C PHE A 249 -8.50 -14.65 -2.46
N TYR A 250 -8.75 -14.55 -1.14
CA TYR A 250 -10.06 -14.82 -0.56
C TYR A 250 -11.14 -13.90 -1.14
N LEU A 251 -10.85 -12.60 -1.27
CA LEU A 251 -11.79 -11.62 -1.82
C LEU A 251 -12.08 -11.89 -3.30
N ILE A 252 -11.06 -12.15 -4.12
CA ILE A 252 -11.24 -12.48 -5.54
C ILE A 252 -12.09 -13.74 -5.68
N TYR A 253 -11.77 -14.79 -4.91
CA TYR A 253 -12.53 -16.04 -4.94
C TYR A 253 -13.99 -15.83 -4.54
N LYS A 254 -14.24 -15.08 -3.47
CA LYS A 254 -15.60 -14.91 -2.93
C LYS A 254 -16.49 -14.02 -3.78
N VAL A 255 -15.94 -12.95 -4.36
CA VAL A 255 -16.71 -12.03 -5.22
C VAL A 255 -16.82 -12.59 -6.64
N GLY A 256 -15.71 -13.07 -7.21
CA GLY A 256 -15.65 -13.61 -8.57
C GLY A 256 -16.27 -14.99 -8.72
N LYS A 257 -16.35 -15.79 -7.64
CA LYS A 257 -16.86 -17.17 -7.62
C LYS A 257 -16.15 -18.11 -8.61
N SER A 258 -14.87 -17.85 -8.85
CA SER A 258 -14.00 -18.67 -9.70
C SER A 258 -12.71 -18.93 -8.94
N LEU A 259 -12.46 -20.19 -8.60
CA LEU A 259 -11.23 -20.59 -7.91
C LEU A 259 -10.00 -20.41 -8.81
N PRO A 260 -10.01 -20.83 -10.10
CA PRO A 260 -8.88 -20.61 -11.00
C PRO A 260 -8.54 -19.14 -11.18
N LEU A 261 -9.55 -18.28 -11.31
CA LEU A 261 -9.32 -16.85 -11.44
C LEU A 261 -8.68 -16.26 -10.17
N ALA A 262 -9.10 -16.72 -8.99
CA ALA A 262 -8.52 -16.29 -7.72
C ALA A 262 -7.07 -16.76 -7.55
N VAL A 263 -6.75 -17.98 -7.97
CA VAL A 263 -5.38 -18.50 -7.97
C VAL A 263 -4.51 -17.74 -8.97
N ILE A 264 -5.02 -17.45 -10.18
CA ILE A 264 -4.31 -16.60 -11.15
C ILE A 264 -4.06 -15.22 -10.54
N GLY A 265 -5.06 -14.59 -9.93
CA GLY A 265 -4.91 -13.28 -9.27
C GLY A 265 -3.90 -13.29 -8.13
N LEU A 266 -3.86 -14.36 -7.34
CA LEU A 266 -2.86 -14.54 -6.29
C LEU A 266 -1.43 -14.63 -6.87
N PHE A 267 -1.24 -15.47 -7.90
CA PHE A 267 0.06 -15.57 -8.56
C PHE A 267 0.45 -14.27 -9.25
N SER A 268 -0.49 -13.52 -9.83
CA SER A 268 -0.22 -12.19 -10.38
C SER A 268 0.28 -11.21 -9.30
N ILE A 269 -0.33 -11.20 -8.12
CA ILE A 269 0.17 -10.39 -6.98
C ILE A 269 1.58 -10.83 -6.60
N LEU A 270 1.81 -12.14 -6.45
CA LEU A 270 3.15 -12.67 -6.13
C LEU A 270 4.19 -12.31 -7.19
N THR A 271 3.88 -12.48 -8.48
CA THR A 271 4.82 -12.16 -9.57
C THR A 271 5.17 -10.67 -9.57
N THR A 272 4.16 -9.80 -9.50
CA THR A 272 4.37 -8.35 -9.68
C THR A 272 4.85 -7.65 -8.41
N ASN A 273 4.35 -7.99 -7.22
CA ASN A 273 4.75 -7.32 -5.97
C ASN A 273 5.99 -7.96 -5.34
N TYR A 274 6.10 -9.29 -5.35
CA TYR A 274 7.20 -9.99 -4.68
C TYR A 274 8.37 -10.30 -5.62
N PHE A 275 8.15 -11.07 -6.68
CA PHE A 275 9.23 -11.58 -7.54
C PHE A 275 9.79 -10.56 -8.54
N SER A 276 9.00 -9.53 -8.91
CA SER A 276 9.45 -8.45 -9.80
C SER A 276 10.22 -7.36 -9.06
N SER A 277 10.04 -7.25 -7.74
CA SER A 277 10.72 -6.26 -6.91
C SER A 277 12.14 -6.73 -6.61
N TYR A 278 13.11 -5.85 -6.85
CA TYR A 278 14.51 -6.15 -6.53
C TYR A 278 14.76 -6.13 -5.01
N ILE A 279 14.19 -5.15 -4.32
CA ILE A 279 14.27 -5.08 -2.87
C ILE A 279 13.17 -5.99 -2.32
N LEU A 280 13.58 -6.94 -1.48
CA LEU A 280 12.66 -7.87 -0.85
C LEU A 280 11.60 -7.08 -0.07
N PRO A 281 10.30 -7.27 -0.36
CA PRO A 281 9.27 -6.46 0.27
C PRO A 281 9.28 -6.55 1.82
N ALA A 282 9.68 -7.70 2.38
CA ALA A 282 9.86 -7.88 3.83
C ALA A 282 10.98 -7.02 4.45
N SER A 283 11.92 -6.53 3.65
CA SER A 283 13.01 -5.65 4.11
C SER A 283 12.60 -4.17 4.20
N LEU A 284 11.35 -3.83 3.83
CA LEU A 284 10.86 -2.46 3.70
C LEU A 284 9.52 -2.25 4.44
N PRO A 285 9.53 -2.10 5.78
CA PRO A 285 8.30 -1.98 6.59
C PRO A 285 7.36 -0.85 6.12
N GLN A 286 7.92 0.29 5.72
CA GLN A 286 7.16 1.50 5.34
C GLN A 286 6.35 1.37 4.04
N ILE A 287 6.70 0.44 3.16
CA ILE A 287 6.02 0.23 1.87
C ILE A 287 5.42 -1.17 1.75
N GLY A 288 5.48 -1.96 2.82
CA GLY A 288 4.93 -3.30 2.88
C GLY A 288 3.56 -3.40 3.56
N PRO A 289 3.24 -4.55 4.18
CA PRO A 289 1.91 -4.86 4.67
C PRO A 289 1.55 -4.05 5.91
N ILE A 290 2.52 -3.49 6.64
CA ILE A 290 2.23 -2.52 7.70
C ILE A 290 1.42 -1.35 7.12
N ARG A 291 1.70 -0.93 5.89
CA ARG A 291 0.98 0.14 5.20
C ARG A 291 -0.25 -0.34 4.44
N LEU A 292 -0.15 -1.43 3.67
CA LEU A 292 -1.17 -1.85 2.70
C LEU A 292 -2.25 -2.77 3.30
N LEU A 293 -1.91 -3.59 4.31
CA LEU A 293 -2.88 -4.52 4.91
C LEU A 293 -4.14 -3.83 5.47
N PRO A 294 -4.07 -2.64 6.12
CA PRO A 294 -5.28 -1.92 6.54
C PRO A 294 -6.29 -1.66 5.41
N ILE A 295 -5.79 -1.38 4.19
CA ILE A 295 -6.61 -1.18 2.99
C ILE A 295 -7.35 -2.47 2.64
N ILE A 296 -6.63 -3.59 2.57
CA ILE A 296 -7.21 -4.91 2.24
C ILE A 296 -8.17 -5.41 3.32
N VAL A 297 -7.82 -5.21 4.61
CA VAL A 297 -8.68 -5.57 5.75
C VAL A 297 -9.97 -4.76 5.74
N SER A 298 -9.93 -3.47 5.41
CA SER A 298 -11.15 -2.65 5.31
C SER A 298 -12.11 -3.20 4.24
N LEU A 299 -11.58 -3.60 3.08
CA LEU A 299 -12.38 -4.21 2.01
C LEU A 299 -12.94 -5.58 2.43
N PHE A 300 -12.15 -6.36 3.17
CA PHE A 300 -12.59 -7.63 3.75
C PHE A 300 -13.70 -7.46 4.79
N LEU A 301 -13.57 -6.50 5.70
CA LEU A 301 -14.59 -6.17 6.69
C LEU A 301 -15.88 -5.72 6.01
N LEU A 302 -15.78 -4.87 5.00
CA LEU A 302 -16.93 -4.48 4.20
C LEU A 302 -17.60 -5.72 3.59
N TYR A 303 -16.83 -6.58 2.91
CA TYR A 303 -17.34 -7.82 2.32
C TYR A 303 -18.08 -8.70 3.34
N LYS A 304 -17.54 -8.83 4.56
CA LYS A 304 -18.13 -9.65 5.63
C LYS A 304 -19.41 -9.06 6.20
N LEU A 305 -19.40 -7.77 6.51
CA LEU A 305 -20.50 -7.08 7.20
C LEU A 305 -21.65 -6.73 6.26
N LYS A 306 -21.39 -6.66 4.95
CA LYS A 306 -22.36 -6.34 3.92
C LYS A 306 -23.05 -4.98 4.05
N ARG A 307 -22.46 -4.07 4.83
CA ARG A 307 -23.05 -2.78 5.21
C ARG A 307 -21.97 -1.73 5.38
N LEU A 308 -22.05 -0.66 4.57
CA LEU A 308 -21.17 0.51 4.65
C LEU A 308 -21.52 1.46 5.81
N ASP A 309 -22.75 1.38 6.29
CA ASP A 309 -23.36 2.19 7.35
C ASP A 309 -23.31 1.53 8.73
N SER A 310 -22.69 0.34 8.83
CA SER A 310 -22.51 -0.37 10.09
C SER A 310 -21.60 0.43 11.02
N ASN A 311 -22.08 0.69 12.24
CA ASN A 311 -21.27 1.35 13.27
C ASN A 311 -19.96 0.58 13.55
N PHE A 312 -20.03 -0.76 13.55
CA PHE A 312 -18.84 -1.60 13.73
C PHE A 312 -17.85 -1.44 12.57
N PHE A 313 -18.35 -1.39 11.32
CA PHE A 313 -17.49 -1.15 10.16
C PHE A 313 -16.79 0.21 10.25
N ILE A 314 -17.53 1.27 10.57
CA ILE A 314 -17.01 2.64 10.66
C ILE A 314 -16.00 2.76 11.79
N PHE A 315 -16.27 2.14 12.94
CA PHE A 315 -15.33 2.09 14.05
C PHE A 315 -14.03 1.37 13.68
N CYS A 316 -14.12 0.20 13.03
CA CYS A 316 -12.94 -0.52 12.55
C CYS A 316 -12.20 0.27 11.46
N LEU A 317 -12.91 0.96 10.56
CA LEU A 317 -12.31 1.82 9.55
C LEU A 317 -11.51 2.96 10.19
N ALA A 318 -12.09 3.61 11.22
CA ALA A 318 -11.40 4.64 12.00
C ALA A 318 -10.14 4.09 12.67
N LEU A 319 -10.22 2.91 13.30
CA LEU A 319 -9.07 2.25 13.93
C LEU A 319 -7.96 1.93 12.92
N LEU A 320 -8.32 1.32 11.78
CA LEU A 320 -7.38 1.02 10.70
C LEU A 320 -6.78 2.28 10.10
N SER A 321 -7.53 3.39 10.06
CA SER A 321 -7.00 4.66 9.56
C SER A 321 -6.01 5.34 10.50
N LEU A 322 -5.94 4.93 11.76
CA LEU A 322 -4.93 5.39 12.70
C LEU A 322 -3.71 4.47 12.75
N TRP A 323 -3.69 3.37 11.98
CA TRP A 323 -2.59 2.41 11.96
C TRP A 323 -1.28 3.02 11.46
N VAL A 324 -1.32 3.54 10.23
CA VAL A 324 -0.25 4.25 9.51
C VAL A 324 -0.90 5.50 8.92
N VAL A 325 -0.22 6.64 9.03
CA VAL A 325 -0.83 7.95 8.73
C VAL A 325 -1.24 8.04 7.26
N ASP A 326 -0.35 7.70 6.32
CA ASP A 326 -0.61 7.75 4.88
C ASP A 326 -1.77 6.85 4.43
N SER A 327 -1.72 5.56 4.78
CA SER A 327 -2.77 4.62 4.39
C SER A 327 -4.09 4.91 5.09
N GLY A 328 -4.03 5.55 6.27
CA GLY A 328 -5.18 6.09 6.94
C GLY A 328 -5.90 7.19 6.18
N LEU A 329 -5.15 8.16 5.65
CA LEU A 329 -5.71 9.17 4.76
C LEU A 329 -6.36 8.52 3.53
N TYR A 330 -5.71 7.50 2.95
CA TYR A 330 -6.28 6.78 1.79
C TYR A 330 -7.60 6.09 2.14
N LEU A 331 -7.69 5.43 3.29
CA LEU A 331 -8.90 4.77 3.78
C LEU A 331 -10.05 5.74 3.97
N VAL A 332 -9.80 6.85 4.65
CA VAL A 332 -10.81 7.89 4.92
C VAL A 332 -11.30 8.47 3.60
N LEU A 333 -10.39 8.90 2.72
CA LEU A 333 -10.75 9.49 1.43
C LEU A 333 -11.49 8.50 0.51
N ALA A 334 -11.08 7.22 0.48
CA ALA A 334 -11.78 6.18 -0.29
C ALA A 334 -13.21 5.97 0.21
N TYR A 335 -13.43 5.98 1.53
CA TYR A 335 -14.75 5.86 2.12
C TYR A 335 -15.62 7.09 1.80
N LEU A 336 -15.07 8.30 1.96
CA LEU A 336 -15.77 9.55 1.63
C LEU A 336 -16.15 9.61 0.15
N LEU A 337 -15.25 9.26 -0.76
CA LEU A 337 -15.54 9.21 -2.20
C LEU A 337 -16.60 8.15 -2.52
N THR A 338 -16.60 7.02 -1.82
CA THR A 338 -17.64 5.99 -1.98
C THR A 338 -19.01 6.51 -1.53
N LEU A 339 -19.10 7.20 -0.38
CA LEU A 339 -20.33 7.83 0.08
C LEU A 339 -20.81 8.93 -0.88
N PHE A 340 -19.89 9.73 -1.42
CA PHE A 340 -20.18 10.75 -2.42
C PHE A 340 -20.82 10.12 -3.67
N ILE A 341 -20.22 9.07 -4.23
CA ILE A 341 -20.75 8.38 -5.42
C ILE A 341 -22.11 7.74 -5.15
N LEU A 342 -22.33 7.17 -3.96
CA LEU A 342 -23.64 6.64 -3.55
C LEU A 342 -24.70 7.75 -3.41
N THR A 343 -24.28 8.94 -2.95
CA THR A 343 -25.15 10.13 -2.86
C THR A 343 -25.54 10.62 -4.25
N LEU A 344 -24.60 10.64 -5.22
CA LEU A 344 -24.89 10.97 -6.62
C LEU A 344 -25.92 10.02 -7.23
N LEU A 345 -25.89 8.73 -6.88
CA LEU A 345 -26.87 7.75 -7.37
C LEU A 345 -28.28 7.98 -6.81
N ASN A 346 -28.37 8.32 -5.53
CA ASN A 346 -29.62 8.48 -4.81
C ASN A 346 -29.56 9.76 -3.97
N PRO A 347 -29.96 10.93 -4.50
CA PRO A 347 -29.81 12.20 -3.81
C PRO A 347 -30.39 12.20 -2.38
N PRO A 348 -31.58 11.60 -2.08
CA PRO A 348 -32.07 11.44 -0.71
C PRO A 348 -31.12 10.76 0.30
N PHE A 349 -30.11 10.01 -0.17
CA PHE A 349 -29.10 9.38 0.67
C PHE A 349 -28.14 10.38 1.36
N TRP A 350 -28.14 11.66 0.96
CA TRP A 350 -27.23 12.68 1.51
C TRP A 350 -27.29 12.78 3.05
N LYS A 351 -28.49 12.68 3.65
CA LYS A 351 -28.66 12.69 5.12
C LYS A 351 -27.93 11.52 5.77
N ASN A 352 -28.02 10.33 5.15
CA ASN A 352 -27.33 9.15 5.65
C ASN A 352 -25.81 9.30 5.48
N SER A 353 -25.34 9.80 4.33
CA SER A 353 -23.92 10.09 4.12
C SER A 353 -23.35 11.02 5.18
N LEU A 354 -24.02 12.14 5.48
CA LEU A 354 -23.60 13.06 6.54
C LEU A 354 -23.56 12.38 7.91
N LEU A 355 -24.56 11.56 8.23
CA LEU A 355 -24.57 10.79 9.48
C LEU A 355 -23.39 9.81 9.55
N GLN A 356 -23.05 9.13 8.47
CA GLN A 356 -21.90 8.22 8.45
C GLN A 356 -20.57 8.97 8.57
N VAL A 357 -20.43 10.14 7.95
CA VAL A 357 -19.26 11.01 8.13
C VAL A 357 -19.13 11.47 9.57
N ALA A 358 -20.23 11.91 10.19
CA ALA A 358 -20.24 12.30 11.60
C ALA A 358 -19.83 11.13 12.52
N LYS A 359 -20.32 9.91 12.25
CA LYS A 359 -19.91 8.70 12.98
C LYS A 359 -18.43 8.36 12.79
N LEU A 360 -17.88 8.56 11.59
CA LEU A 360 -16.45 8.34 11.34
C LEU A 360 -15.60 9.33 12.15
N ILE A 361 -15.94 10.61 12.12
CA ILE A 361 -15.26 11.66 12.91
C ILE A 361 -15.36 11.35 14.41
N PHE A 362 -16.55 10.99 14.88
CA PHE A 362 -16.75 10.61 16.27
C PHE A 362 -15.94 9.37 16.67
N SER A 363 -15.86 8.36 15.79
CA SER A 363 -15.06 7.16 16.04
C SER A 363 -13.55 7.48 16.10
N LEU A 364 -13.05 8.32 15.19
CA LEU A 364 -11.67 8.81 15.22
C LEU A 364 -11.36 9.55 16.54
N ALA A 365 -12.23 10.48 16.93
CA ALA A 365 -12.09 11.22 18.19
C ALA A 365 -12.13 10.30 19.41
N THR A 366 -13.03 9.31 19.42
CA THR A 366 -13.17 8.35 20.52
C THR A 366 -11.92 7.47 20.66
N ILE A 367 -11.39 6.95 19.54
CA ILE A 367 -10.16 6.13 19.57
C ILE A 367 -8.98 6.97 20.02
N PHE A 368 -8.83 8.19 19.48
CA PHE A 368 -7.75 9.09 19.87
C PHE A 368 -7.82 9.50 21.35
N ALA A 369 -9.01 9.79 21.86
CA ALA A 369 -9.24 10.06 23.28
C ALA A 369 -8.91 8.84 24.15
N GLY A 370 -9.29 7.63 23.70
CA GLY A 370 -8.94 6.38 24.38
C GLY A 370 -7.43 6.14 24.45
N VAL A 371 -6.69 6.39 23.37
CA VAL A 371 -5.22 6.30 23.34
C VAL A 371 -4.60 7.29 24.34
N ASN A 372 -5.06 8.53 24.37
CA ASN A 372 -4.56 9.54 25.32
C ASN A 372 -4.89 9.17 26.77
N LEU A 373 -6.09 8.65 27.04
CA LEU A 373 -6.46 8.18 28.36
C LEU A 373 -5.53 7.05 28.81
N ILE A 374 -5.24 6.08 27.94
CA ILE A 374 -4.31 4.98 28.24
C ILE A 374 -2.89 5.52 28.53
N HIS A 375 -2.42 6.50 27.75
CA HIS A 375 -1.14 7.17 27.99
C HIS A 375 -1.10 7.82 29.37
N LEU A 376 -2.10 8.64 29.70
CA LEU A 376 -2.20 9.31 31.00
C LEU A 376 -2.23 8.30 32.16
N LEU A 377 -3.05 7.25 32.05
CA LEU A 377 -3.13 6.18 33.05
C LEU A 377 -1.81 5.40 33.19
N SER A 378 -0.99 5.37 32.13
CA SER A 378 0.30 4.70 32.10
C SER A 378 1.48 5.62 32.50
N GLY A 379 1.20 6.85 32.93
CA GLY A 379 2.22 7.84 33.36
C GLY A 379 2.92 8.57 32.21
N TYR A 380 2.42 8.48 30.98
CA TYR A 380 2.95 9.20 29.82
C TYR A 380 2.33 10.58 29.72
N GLN A 381 3.01 11.47 28.99
CA GLN A 381 2.44 12.76 28.63
C GLN A 381 1.27 12.58 27.63
N PRO A 382 0.32 13.52 27.57
CA PRO A 382 -0.69 13.54 26.52
C PRO A 382 -0.02 13.79 25.16
N ILE A 383 -0.62 13.23 24.11
CA ILE A 383 -0.17 13.39 22.72
C ILE A 383 -0.51 14.80 22.23
N ASP A 384 0.48 15.53 21.71
CA ASP A 384 0.26 16.86 21.15
C ASP A 384 -0.32 16.80 19.73
N LEU A 385 -1.63 17.01 19.63
CA LEU A 385 -2.35 17.10 18.37
C LEU A 385 -1.81 18.20 17.44
N LYS A 386 -1.37 19.33 18.00
CA LYS A 386 -0.87 20.45 17.17
C LYS A 386 0.40 20.03 16.44
N LEU A 387 1.27 19.27 17.11
CA LEU A 387 2.50 18.76 16.51
C LEU A 387 2.23 17.73 15.40
N ILE A 388 1.20 16.88 15.56
CA ILE A 388 0.77 15.95 14.50
C ILE A 388 0.39 16.73 13.24
N PHE A 389 -0.49 17.73 13.37
CA PHE A 389 -0.94 18.53 12.23
C PHE A 389 0.17 19.41 11.65
N SER A 390 1.08 19.95 12.47
CA SER A 390 2.19 20.75 11.98
C SER A 390 3.15 19.91 11.15
N LYS A 391 3.54 18.71 11.63
CA LYS A 391 4.39 17.77 10.89
C LYS A 391 3.72 17.31 9.60
N LEU A 392 2.43 16.94 9.64
CA LEU A 392 1.69 16.57 8.42
C LEU A 392 1.64 17.71 7.41
N SER A 393 1.38 18.94 7.86
CA SER A 393 1.36 20.11 7.00
C SER A 393 2.73 20.41 6.39
N GLN A 394 3.81 20.23 7.15
CA GLN A 394 5.18 20.43 6.68
C GLN A 394 5.49 19.48 5.51
N TYR A 395 5.27 18.18 5.71
CA TYR A 395 5.48 17.17 4.65
C TYR A 395 4.56 17.38 3.43
N ALA A 396 3.30 17.75 3.65
CA ALA A 396 2.32 17.92 2.57
C ALA A 396 2.59 19.17 1.71
N ARG A 397 3.00 20.29 2.32
CA ARG A 397 3.24 21.55 1.59
C ARG A 397 4.53 21.55 0.80
N GLN A 398 5.54 20.84 1.28
CA GLN A 398 6.91 21.00 0.81
C GLN A 398 7.34 19.94 -0.21
N GLY A 399 6.48 18.97 -0.55
CA GLY A 399 6.69 18.06 -1.67
C GLY A 399 7.97 17.22 -1.59
N TYR A 400 8.40 16.85 -0.39
CA TYR A 400 9.69 16.20 -0.17
C TYR A 400 9.81 14.86 -0.92
N GLY A 401 10.85 14.72 -1.76
CA GLY A 401 11.16 13.49 -2.47
C GLY A 401 10.15 13.15 -3.57
N MET A 402 9.46 14.15 -4.13
CA MET A 402 8.56 13.95 -5.24
C MET A 402 9.31 13.72 -6.56
N ILE A 403 8.83 12.77 -7.34
CA ILE A 403 9.38 12.44 -8.66
C ILE A 403 8.24 12.54 -9.65
N ALA A 404 8.40 13.40 -10.65
CA ALA A 404 7.37 13.66 -11.64
C ALA A 404 7.01 12.40 -12.47
N ILE A 405 5.72 12.26 -12.80
CA ILE A 405 5.24 11.20 -13.68
C ILE A 405 5.77 11.41 -15.09
N LYS A 406 6.44 10.38 -15.63
CA LYS A 406 6.77 10.32 -17.06
C LYS A 406 5.47 10.22 -17.88
N THR A 407 5.40 10.98 -18.97
CA THR A 407 4.28 10.94 -19.93
C THR A 407 3.99 9.54 -20.46
N HIS A 408 5.04 8.73 -20.63
CA HIS A 408 4.96 7.34 -21.03
C HIS A 408 5.23 6.41 -19.83
N THR A 409 4.18 5.83 -19.25
CA THR A 409 4.30 4.96 -18.07
C THR A 409 3.29 3.82 -18.07
N HIS A 410 3.65 2.71 -17.40
CA HIS A 410 2.73 1.61 -17.12
C HIS A 410 1.59 1.98 -16.14
N PHE A 411 1.74 3.09 -15.42
CA PHE A 411 0.74 3.59 -14.48
C PHE A 411 -0.63 3.83 -15.12
N TRP A 412 -0.70 4.16 -16.42
CA TRP A 412 -1.97 4.42 -17.11
C TRP A 412 -2.94 3.23 -17.11
N LEU A 413 -2.47 2.00 -16.88
CA LEU A 413 -3.33 0.84 -16.65
C LEU A 413 -4.17 0.98 -15.37
N PHE A 414 -3.65 1.64 -14.32
CA PHE A 414 -4.41 1.89 -13.09
C PHE A 414 -5.63 2.77 -13.38
N ILE A 415 -5.44 3.82 -14.19
CA ILE A 415 -6.51 4.74 -14.61
C ILE A 415 -7.56 3.99 -15.44
N LEU A 416 -7.12 3.16 -16.38
CA LEU A 416 -8.00 2.30 -17.17
C LEU A 416 -8.85 1.39 -16.27
N VAL A 417 -8.24 0.71 -15.29
CA VAL A 417 -8.96 -0.18 -14.36
C VAL A 417 -9.91 0.59 -13.45
N TYR A 418 -9.53 1.79 -13.00
CA TYR A 418 -10.38 2.65 -12.20
C TYR A 418 -11.65 3.03 -12.97
N PHE A 419 -11.52 3.60 -14.17
CA PHE A 419 -12.67 3.96 -14.99
C PHE A 419 -13.48 2.74 -15.40
N ALA A 420 -12.85 1.60 -15.71
CA ALA A 420 -13.57 0.37 -16.02
C ALA A 420 -14.46 -0.08 -14.84
N SER A 421 -13.97 0.04 -13.61
CA SER A 421 -14.70 -0.31 -12.39
C SER A 421 -15.86 0.65 -12.11
N VAL A 422 -15.62 1.96 -12.22
CA VAL A 422 -16.63 3.01 -12.03
C VAL A 422 -17.72 2.95 -13.09
N ILE A 423 -17.35 2.79 -14.37
CA ILE A 423 -18.29 2.62 -15.47
C ILE A 423 -19.12 1.34 -15.28
N TYR A 424 -18.48 0.22 -14.93
CA TYR A 424 -19.19 -1.03 -14.62
C TYR A 424 -20.22 -0.84 -13.51
N PHE A 425 -19.84 -0.13 -12.44
CA PHE A 425 -20.73 0.22 -11.34
C PHE A 425 -21.93 1.04 -11.82
N PHE A 426 -21.72 2.15 -12.53
CA PHE A 426 -22.83 2.98 -13.02
C PHE A 426 -23.75 2.26 -14.00
N ILE A 427 -23.21 1.45 -14.90
CA ILE A 427 -24.02 0.63 -15.82
C ILE A 427 -24.96 -0.29 -15.03
N ASN A 428 -24.47 -0.98 -14.00
CA ASN A 428 -25.30 -1.91 -13.26
C ASN A 428 -26.33 -1.22 -12.35
N GLN A 429 -26.13 0.05 -11.98
CA GLN A 429 -27.03 0.79 -11.11
C GLN A 429 -28.05 1.67 -11.87
N LEU A 430 -27.66 2.29 -12.98
CA LEU A 430 -28.46 3.30 -13.69
C LEU A 430 -29.06 2.79 -15.02
N SER A 431 -28.44 1.84 -15.73
CA SER A 431 -28.88 1.46 -17.08
C SER A 431 -30.23 0.72 -17.11
N PRO A 432 -31.06 0.87 -18.18
CA PRO A 432 -32.23 0.03 -18.42
C PRO A 432 -31.87 -1.46 -18.52
N LEU A 433 -30.67 -1.80 -19.01
CA LEU A 433 -30.12 -3.16 -19.03
C LEU A 433 -29.87 -3.71 -17.61
N GLY A 434 -29.43 -2.86 -16.68
CA GLY A 434 -29.36 -3.18 -15.24
C GLY A 434 -30.75 -3.38 -14.63
N LYS A 435 -31.73 -2.54 -14.99
CA LYS A 435 -33.15 -2.70 -14.60
C LYS A 435 -33.79 -3.97 -15.19
N ILE A 436 -33.46 -4.36 -16.42
CA ILE A 436 -33.90 -5.62 -17.06
C ILE A 436 -33.24 -6.83 -16.39
N SER A 437 -31.98 -6.73 -15.97
CA SER A 437 -31.33 -7.76 -15.14
C SER A 437 -32.02 -7.92 -13.78
N ARG A 438 -32.47 -6.82 -13.15
CA ARG A 438 -33.29 -6.89 -11.92
C ARG A 438 -34.66 -7.52 -12.17
N LYS A 439 -35.32 -7.20 -13.30
CA LYS A 439 -36.60 -7.82 -13.70
C LYS A 439 -36.47 -9.31 -14.05
N LYS A 440 -35.40 -9.74 -14.75
CA LYS A 440 -35.20 -11.16 -15.11
C LYS A 440 -34.84 -12.03 -13.91
N VAL A 441 -34.22 -11.49 -12.87
CA VAL A 441 -33.96 -12.22 -11.63
C VAL A 441 -35.23 -12.38 -10.79
N GLY A 442 -36.26 -11.54 -11.04
CA GLY A 442 -37.55 -11.63 -10.35
C GLY A 442 -38.51 -12.70 -10.89
N VAL A 443 -38.42 -13.13 -12.15
CA VAL A 443 -39.38 -14.08 -12.74
C VAL A 443 -38.77 -14.83 -13.94
N THR A 444 -37.80 -15.74 -13.75
CA THR A 444 -37.38 -16.64 -14.86
C THR A 444 -36.98 -18.05 -14.38
N SER A 445 -37.74 -18.65 -13.48
CA SER A 445 -37.82 -20.12 -13.53
C SER A 445 -39.28 -20.51 -13.64
N GLU A 446 -39.64 -21.21 -14.72
CA GLU A 446 -40.95 -21.88 -14.84
C GLU A 446 -41.22 -22.78 -13.62
N VAL A 447 -40.17 -23.21 -12.93
CA VAL A 447 -40.22 -23.94 -11.65
C VAL A 447 -40.82 -23.10 -10.51
N THR A 448 -40.48 -21.81 -10.40
CA THR A 448 -41.04 -20.93 -9.34
C THR A 448 -42.48 -20.49 -9.58
N LEU A 449 -42.95 -20.47 -10.83
CA LEU A 449 -44.37 -20.21 -11.13
C LEU A 449 -45.22 -21.45 -10.84
N ARG A 450 -44.72 -22.65 -11.20
CA ARG A 450 -45.39 -23.92 -10.86
C ARG A 450 -45.49 -24.19 -9.36
N GLU A 451 -44.48 -23.80 -8.57
CA GLU A 451 -44.54 -23.91 -7.11
C GLU A 451 -45.42 -22.84 -6.44
N ALA A 452 -45.56 -21.65 -7.05
CA ALA A 452 -46.40 -20.57 -6.53
C ALA A 452 -47.90 -20.77 -6.86
N ASP A 453 -48.24 -21.45 -7.96
CA ASP A 453 -49.63 -21.79 -8.30
C ASP A 453 -50.20 -22.93 -7.44
N LEU A 454 -49.35 -23.72 -6.76
CA LEU A 454 -49.79 -24.83 -5.91
C LEU A 454 -50.02 -24.44 -4.43
N ARG A 455 -49.65 -23.23 -4.02
CA ARG A 455 -49.90 -22.74 -2.65
C ARG A 455 -50.23 -21.25 -2.68
N SER A 456 -51.43 -20.89 -2.24
CA SER A 456 -51.97 -19.52 -2.19
C SER A 456 -51.18 -18.54 -1.29
N GLU A 457 -50.06 -18.96 -0.70
CA GLU A 457 -49.12 -18.13 0.07
C GLU A 457 -47.89 -17.64 -0.75
N GLY A 458 -47.78 -18.03 -2.03
CA GLY A 458 -46.56 -17.87 -2.85
C GLY A 458 -46.14 -16.44 -3.24
N LYS A 459 -47.00 -15.42 -3.09
CA LYS A 459 -46.65 -14.03 -3.45
C LYS A 459 -45.63 -13.40 -2.50
N SER A 460 -45.60 -13.81 -1.23
CA SER A 460 -44.67 -13.30 -0.21
C SER A 460 -43.24 -13.83 -0.42
N LEU A 461 -43.10 -15.14 -0.64
CA LEU A 461 -41.79 -15.79 -0.75
C LEU A 461 -41.02 -15.42 -2.02
N ALA A 462 -41.72 -15.23 -3.15
CA ALA A 462 -41.10 -14.81 -4.40
C ALA A 462 -40.62 -13.35 -4.34
N ALA A 463 -41.38 -12.46 -3.69
CA ALA A 463 -40.98 -11.09 -3.43
C ALA A 463 -39.78 -11.01 -2.48
N GLU A 464 -39.76 -11.83 -1.42
CA GLU A 464 -38.65 -11.92 -0.47
C GLU A 464 -37.37 -12.48 -1.12
N LYS A 465 -37.48 -13.55 -1.92
CA LYS A 465 -36.36 -14.09 -2.71
C LYS A 465 -35.86 -13.09 -3.75
N GLY A 466 -36.74 -12.37 -4.44
CA GLY A 466 -36.38 -11.33 -5.40
C GLY A 466 -35.64 -10.15 -4.75
N SER A 467 -36.11 -9.69 -3.59
CA SER A 467 -35.49 -8.61 -2.81
C SER A 467 -34.07 -8.98 -2.36
N ARG A 468 -33.89 -10.17 -1.79
CA ARG A 468 -32.57 -10.68 -1.34
C ARG A 468 -31.53 -10.78 -2.46
N VAL A 469 -31.94 -11.16 -3.67
CA VAL A 469 -30.99 -11.22 -4.80
C VAL A 469 -30.61 -9.81 -5.27
N THR A 470 -31.55 -8.87 -5.32
CA THR A 470 -31.24 -7.48 -5.69
C THR A 470 -30.28 -6.79 -4.71
N GLU A 471 -30.46 -7.00 -3.40
CA GLU A 471 -29.54 -6.51 -2.36
C GLU A 471 -28.14 -7.11 -2.51
N SER A 472 -28.04 -8.41 -2.78
CA SER A 472 -26.75 -9.08 -2.96
C SER A 472 -25.94 -8.51 -4.12
N THR A 473 -26.58 -8.21 -5.26
CA THR A 473 -25.90 -7.65 -6.43
C THR A 473 -25.53 -6.18 -6.26
N PHE A 474 -26.37 -5.41 -5.55
CA PHE A 474 -26.03 -4.04 -5.18
C PHE A 474 -24.76 -4.02 -4.33
N PHE A 475 -24.70 -4.89 -3.33
CA PHE A 475 -23.58 -4.94 -2.41
C PHE A 475 -22.28 -5.42 -3.08
N GLU A 476 -22.33 -6.42 -3.97
CA GLU A 476 -21.17 -6.85 -4.76
C GLU A 476 -20.60 -5.69 -5.62
N ASN A 477 -21.45 -4.86 -6.22
CA ASN A 477 -21.02 -3.66 -6.96
C ASN A 477 -20.39 -2.60 -6.03
N THR A 478 -20.91 -2.45 -4.81
CA THR A 478 -20.34 -1.55 -3.81
C THR A 478 -18.94 -1.99 -3.35
N ILE A 479 -18.67 -3.29 -3.25
CA ILE A 479 -17.32 -3.82 -2.98
C ILE A 479 -16.35 -3.41 -4.08
N LEU A 480 -16.73 -3.57 -5.35
CA LEU A 480 -15.89 -3.17 -6.48
C LEU A 480 -15.64 -1.65 -6.48
N LEU A 481 -16.66 -0.85 -6.21
CA LEU A 481 -16.53 0.60 -6.11
C LEU A 481 -15.57 1.01 -4.99
N PHE A 482 -15.74 0.42 -3.80
CA PHE A 482 -14.86 0.71 -2.66
C PHE A 482 -13.42 0.27 -2.97
N SER A 483 -13.22 -0.90 -3.58
CA SER A 483 -11.91 -1.37 -4.04
C SER A 483 -11.26 -0.42 -5.05
N ALA A 484 -12.03 0.11 -6.01
CA ALA A 484 -11.52 1.07 -7.00
C ALA A 484 -11.12 2.40 -6.35
N ASN A 485 -11.89 2.89 -5.37
CA ASN A 485 -11.54 4.09 -4.62
C ASN A 485 -10.31 3.86 -3.73
N LEU A 486 -10.19 2.69 -3.09
CA LEU A 486 -8.99 2.31 -2.35
C LEU A 486 -7.76 2.28 -3.27
N MET A 487 -7.90 1.72 -4.48
CA MET A 487 -6.85 1.72 -5.50
C MET A 487 -6.45 3.15 -5.90
N LEU A 488 -7.42 4.03 -6.17
CA LEU A 488 -7.21 5.44 -6.53
C LEU A 488 -6.35 6.17 -5.50
N PHE A 489 -6.69 6.06 -4.22
CA PHE A 489 -5.95 6.75 -3.16
C PHE A 489 -4.62 6.05 -2.83
N ALA A 490 -4.55 4.71 -2.91
CA ALA A 490 -3.28 3.99 -2.77
C ALA A 490 -2.27 4.38 -3.86
N SER A 491 -2.72 4.67 -5.09
CA SER A 491 -1.84 5.13 -6.16
C SER A 491 -1.26 6.52 -5.96
N ILE A 492 -1.74 7.32 -5.00
CA ILE A 492 -1.09 8.60 -4.64
C ILE A 492 0.38 8.38 -4.26
N TYR A 493 0.71 7.23 -3.68
CA TYR A 493 2.10 6.90 -3.39
C TYR A 493 2.99 6.90 -4.64
N TYR A 494 2.50 6.34 -5.76
CA TYR A 494 3.22 6.40 -7.03
C TYR A 494 3.15 7.78 -7.66
N VAL A 495 1.99 8.45 -7.63
CA VAL A 495 1.85 9.81 -8.19
C VAL A 495 2.82 10.77 -7.51
N GLY A 496 2.97 10.69 -6.19
CA GLY A 496 3.96 11.49 -5.47
C GLY A 496 5.40 10.97 -5.61
N ARG A 497 5.64 9.73 -6.02
CA ARG A 497 6.98 9.13 -6.15
C ARG A 497 7.03 8.26 -7.40
N SER A 498 7.08 8.87 -8.57
CA SER A 498 6.92 8.19 -9.87
C SER A 498 8.11 7.32 -10.32
N HIS A 499 8.90 6.82 -9.38
CA HIS A 499 9.91 5.81 -9.67
C HIS A 499 9.24 4.49 -10.09
N PRO A 500 9.67 3.82 -11.18
CA PRO A 500 9.03 2.60 -11.67
C PRO A 500 8.88 1.47 -10.63
N HIS A 501 9.82 1.36 -9.68
CA HIS A 501 9.75 0.43 -8.55
C HIS A 501 8.46 0.57 -7.74
N ASN A 502 7.95 1.80 -7.58
CA ASN A 502 6.79 2.07 -6.76
C ASN A 502 5.48 1.54 -7.35
N LEU A 503 5.47 1.18 -8.65
CA LEU A 503 4.36 0.45 -9.26
C LEU A 503 4.21 -0.97 -8.67
N PHE A 504 5.32 -1.63 -8.34
CA PHE A 504 5.27 -2.95 -7.71
C PHE A 504 4.64 -2.87 -6.32
N ILE A 505 4.95 -1.83 -5.56
CA ILE A 505 4.43 -1.59 -4.21
C ILE A 505 2.90 -1.47 -4.23
N ILE A 506 2.33 -0.67 -5.13
CA ILE A 506 0.87 -0.46 -5.21
C ILE A 506 0.14 -1.55 -6.01
N ALA A 507 0.85 -2.49 -6.62
CA ALA A 507 0.29 -3.54 -7.46
C ALA A 507 -0.76 -4.44 -6.77
N PRO A 508 -0.64 -4.84 -5.49
CA PRO A 508 -1.62 -5.71 -4.85
C PRO A 508 -3.05 -5.17 -4.91
N VAL A 509 -3.24 -3.87 -4.65
CA VAL A 509 -4.55 -3.22 -4.66
C VAL A 509 -5.10 -3.10 -6.09
N TYR A 510 -4.22 -2.85 -7.06
CA TYR A 510 -4.58 -2.80 -8.48
C TYR A 510 -5.01 -4.16 -9.03
N ILE A 511 -4.21 -5.19 -8.79
CA ILE A 511 -4.50 -6.56 -9.25
C ILE A 511 -5.77 -7.07 -8.56
N LEU A 512 -5.95 -6.81 -7.25
CA LEU A 512 -7.19 -7.14 -6.55
C LEU A 512 -8.40 -6.50 -7.24
N THR A 513 -8.39 -5.18 -7.45
CA THR A 513 -9.51 -4.45 -8.08
C THR A 513 -9.80 -4.97 -9.49
N LEU A 514 -8.76 -5.18 -10.30
CA LEU A 514 -8.88 -5.73 -11.65
C LEU A 514 -9.50 -7.13 -11.64
N PHE A 515 -9.05 -8.02 -10.76
CA PHE A 515 -9.56 -9.40 -10.71
C PHE A 515 -10.98 -9.47 -10.12
N LEU A 516 -11.35 -8.54 -9.23
CA LEU A 516 -12.75 -8.36 -8.82
C LEU A 516 -13.61 -7.96 -10.03
N LEU A 517 -13.18 -6.97 -10.81
CA LEU A 517 -13.87 -6.53 -12.03
C LEU A 517 -14.01 -7.67 -13.06
N ILE A 518 -12.92 -8.38 -13.35
CA ILE A 518 -12.92 -9.53 -14.27
C ILE A 518 -13.89 -10.59 -13.75
N GLY A 519 -13.77 -11.00 -12.48
CA GLY A 519 -14.63 -12.04 -11.89
C GLY A 519 -16.12 -11.70 -11.96
N MET A 520 -16.48 -10.47 -11.58
CA MET A 520 -17.87 -10.00 -11.65
C MET A 520 -18.38 -9.93 -13.09
N THR A 521 -17.53 -9.52 -14.03
CA THR A 521 -17.86 -9.47 -15.46
C THR A 521 -18.10 -10.87 -16.02
N LEU A 522 -17.23 -11.84 -15.69
CA LEU A 522 -17.35 -13.22 -16.17
C LEU A 522 -18.60 -13.92 -15.66
N ARG A 523 -18.93 -13.70 -14.38
CA ARG A 523 -20.16 -14.22 -13.79
C ARG A 523 -21.41 -13.74 -14.53
N LYS A 524 -21.40 -12.49 -15.01
CA LYS A 524 -22.51 -11.91 -15.79
C LYS A 524 -22.63 -12.54 -17.19
N PHE A 525 -21.52 -12.86 -17.84
CA PHE A 525 -21.53 -13.38 -19.21
C PHE A 525 -21.74 -14.90 -19.32
N LYS A 526 -21.50 -15.68 -18.26
CA LYS A 526 -21.62 -17.16 -18.22
C LYS A 526 -20.94 -17.81 -19.44
N LEU A 527 -19.61 -17.70 -19.52
CA LEU A 527 -18.85 -18.27 -20.63
C LEU A 527 -18.93 -19.80 -20.66
N LYS A 528 -18.92 -20.36 -21.88
CA LYS A 528 -18.74 -21.81 -22.10
C LYS A 528 -17.34 -22.24 -21.63
N PRO A 529 -17.14 -23.50 -21.21
CA PRO A 529 -15.86 -23.98 -20.68
C PRO A 529 -14.65 -23.66 -21.55
N ALA A 530 -14.71 -23.94 -22.86
CA ALA A 530 -13.62 -23.65 -23.79
C ALA A 530 -13.24 -22.15 -23.84
N LYS A 531 -14.23 -21.25 -23.79
CA LYS A 531 -13.99 -19.81 -23.78
C LYS A 531 -13.42 -19.34 -22.44
N SER A 532 -13.83 -19.96 -21.34
CA SER A 532 -13.24 -19.71 -20.02
C SER A 532 -11.79 -20.15 -19.98
N THR A 533 -11.43 -21.31 -20.56
CA THR A 533 -10.04 -21.76 -20.65
C THR A 533 -9.18 -20.78 -21.44
N ILE A 534 -9.63 -20.35 -22.63
CA ILE A 534 -8.91 -19.36 -23.45
C ILE A 534 -8.67 -18.07 -22.65
N LEU A 535 -9.69 -17.60 -21.92
CA LEU A 535 -9.54 -16.41 -21.10
C LEU A 535 -8.56 -16.62 -19.95
N TYR A 536 -8.64 -17.73 -19.22
CA TYR A 536 -7.71 -18.02 -18.13
C TYR A 536 -6.27 -18.11 -18.63
N SER A 537 -6.04 -18.73 -19.79
CA SER A 537 -4.73 -18.74 -20.45
C SER A 537 -4.27 -17.33 -20.83
N LEU A 538 -5.14 -16.48 -21.36
CA LEU A 538 -4.80 -15.10 -21.71
C LEU A 538 -4.48 -14.25 -20.47
N VAL A 539 -5.26 -14.38 -19.39
CA VAL A 539 -4.99 -13.69 -18.12
C VAL A 539 -3.69 -14.21 -17.49
N PHE A 540 -3.42 -15.52 -17.55
CA PHE A 540 -2.15 -16.11 -17.11
C PHE A 540 -0.97 -15.53 -17.89
N LEU A 541 -1.07 -15.45 -19.22
CA LEU A 541 -0.01 -14.89 -20.05
C LEU A 541 0.25 -13.42 -19.74
N LEU A 542 -0.81 -12.61 -19.59
CA LEU A 542 -0.68 -11.17 -19.38
C LEU A 542 -0.22 -10.78 -17.97
N PHE A 543 -0.67 -11.50 -16.94
CA PHE A 543 -0.45 -11.09 -15.54
C PHE A 543 0.49 -11.99 -14.74
N ILE A 544 0.98 -13.09 -15.32
CA ILE A 544 1.99 -13.96 -14.70
C ILE A 544 3.18 -14.10 -15.65
N ALA A 545 2.96 -14.63 -16.86
CA ALA A 545 4.07 -14.94 -17.76
C ALA A 545 4.81 -13.70 -18.26
N TYR A 546 4.09 -12.66 -18.70
CA TYR A 546 4.69 -11.43 -19.18
C TYR A 546 5.47 -10.69 -18.07
N PRO A 547 4.90 -10.40 -16.87
CA PRO A 547 5.65 -9.84 -15.75
C PRO A 547 6.89 -10.66 -15.35
N ALA A 548 6.75 -11.99 -15.26
CA ALA A 548 7.85 -12.88 -14.90
C ALA A 548 8.97 -12.86 -15.94
N TYR A 549 8.63 -12.76 -17.23
CA TYR A 549 9.62 -12.67 -18.31
C TYR A 549 10.37 -11.34 -18.27
N GLN A 550 9.65 -10.23 -18.10
CA GLN A 550 10.24 -8.88 -18.02
C GLN A 550 11.16 -8.70 -16.81
N ARG A 551 11.05 -9.57 -15.79
CA ARG A 551 11.81 -9.53 -14.53
C ARG A 551 12.45 -10.88 -14.18
N GLN A 552 12.78 -11.67 -15.21
CA GLN A 552 13.34 -13.01 -15.05
C GLN A 552 14.70 -12.96 -14.33
N GLU A 553 15.48 -11.90 -14.55
CA GLU A 553 16.81 -11.70 -13.96
C GLU A 553 16.71 -11.55 -12.44
N VAL A 554 15.79 -10.69 -11.98
CA VAL A 554 15.54 -10.46 -10.54
C VAL A 554 14.94 -11.69 -9.88
N THR A 555 13.95 -12.31 -10.53
CA THR A 555 13.33 -13.55 -10.01
C THR A 555 14.38 -14.63 -9.79
N THR A 556 15.30 -14.79 -10.75
CA THR A 556 16.39 -15.77 -10.67
C THR A 556 17.36 -15.46 -9.54
N LYS A 557 17.76 -14.19 -9.41
CA LYS A 557 18.65 -13.77 -8.33
C LYS A 557 18.05 -14.05 -6.96
N LEU A 558 16.79 -13.69 -6.74
CA LEU A 558 16.08 -13.94 -5.48
C LEU A 558 16.00 -15.44 -5.16
N VAL A 559 15.69 -16.28 -6.16
CA VAL A 559 15.62 -17.74 -5.98
C VAL A 559 16.99 -18.32 -5.62
N ILE A 560 18.04 -17.94 -6.33
CA ILE A 560 19.41 -18.43 -6.07
C ILE A 560 19.88 -17.98 -4.68
N GLU A 561 19.69 -16.71 -4.34
CA GLU A 561 20.07 -16.17 -3.03
C GLU A 561 19.33 -16.87 -1.89
N LYS A 562 18.02 -17.10 -2.06
CA LYS A 562 17.19 -17.85 -1.10
C LYS A 562 17.69 -19.28 -0.91
N LEU A 563 17.98 -20.01 -2.00
CA LEU A 563 18.53 -21.36 -1.94
C LEU A 563 19.92 -21.39 -1.29
N HIS A 564 20.77 -20.40 -1.58
CA HIS A 564 22.10 -20.27 -0.98
C HIS A 564 21.99 -20.06 0.54
N LYS A 565 21.14 -19.13 0.99
CA LYS A 565 20.90 -18.87 2.42
C LYS A 565 20.29 -20.07 3.13
N LEU A 566 19.39 -20.82 2.49
CA LEU A 566 18.86 -22.07 3.06
C LEU A 566 19.95 -23.12 3.28
N ARG A 567 20.89 -23.26 2.34
CA ARG A 567 22.00 -24.22 2.46
C ARG A 567 23.00 -23.84 3.56
N GLN A 568 23.16 -22.54 3.85
CA GLN A 568 24.05 -22.05 4.89
C GLN A 568 23.53 -22.26 6.32
N GLY A 569 22.25 -22.63 6.51
CA GLY A 569 21.65 -22.78 7.84
C GLY A 569 21.24 -21.46 8.51
N ASN A 570 21.00 -21.50 9.82
CA ASN A 570 20.52 -20.35 10.64
C ASN A 570 19.20 -19.73 10.14
N VAL A 571 18.26 -20.60 9.81
CA VAL A 571 16.91 -20.22 9.35
C VAL A 571 16.14 -19.54 10.49
N LEU A 572 15.38 -18.49 10.17
CA LEU A 572 14.60 -17.66 11.11
C LEU A 572 15.43 -16.83 12.10
N GLN A 573 16.74 -16.69 11.89
CA GLN A 573 17.58 -15.80 12.68
C GLN A 573 17.88 -14.50 11.92
N PRO A 574 17.49 -13.32 12.45
CA PRO A 574 17.81 -12.03 11.82
C PRO A 574 19.32 -11.78 11.85
N GLU A 575 19.96 -11.83 10.68
CA GLU A 575 21.43 -11.64 10.52
C GLU A 575 21.90 -10.25 11.00
N PHE A 576 21.01 -9.26 10.94
CA PHE A 576 21.31 -7.88 11.26
C PHE A 576 21.68 -7.65 12.73
N LEU A 577 21.12 -8.42 13.66
CA LEU A 577 21.42 -8.27 15.09
C LEU A 577 22.85 -8.73 15.41
N SER A 578 23.26 -9.90 14.91
CA SER A 578 24.63 -10.39 15.08
C SER A 578 25.61 -9.43 14.43
N PHE A 579 25.32 -9.00 13.20
CA PHE A 579 26.13 -8.03 12.49
C PHE A 579 26.34 -6.73 13.29
N LEU A 580 25.28 -6.14 13.84
CA LEU A 580 25.40 -4.91 14.63
C LEU A 580 26.17 -5.11 15.93
N LYS A 581 25.98 -6.24 16.63
CA LYS A 581 26.71 -6.54 17.87
C LYS A 581 28.21 -6.69 17.62
N ASP A 582 28.58 -7.37 16.54
CA ASP A 582 29.97 -7.57 16.15
C ASP A 582 30.59 -6.24 15.70
N LYS A 583 29.86 -5.45 14.91
CA LYS A 583 30.29 -4.13 14.42
C LYS A 583 30.51 -3.12 15.54
N TYR A 584 29.60 -3.05 16.51
CA TYR A 584 29.59 -2.02 17.56
C TYR A 584 30.07 -2.49 18.94
N GLN A 585 30.78 -3.62 19.02
CA GLN A 585 31.16 -4.19 20.31
C GLN A 585 31.94 -3.21 21.20
N LEU A 586 32.93 -2.50 20.64
CA LEU A 586 33.76 -1.54 21.37
C LEU A 586 32.99 -0.25 21.70
N GLU A 587 32.15 0.20 20.76
CA GLU A 587 31.28 1.36 20.90
C GLU A 587 30.26 1.16 22.02
N LEU A 588 29.67 -0.02 22.12
CA LEU A 588 28.71 -0.35 23.19
C LEU A 588 29.39 -0.37 24.56
N GLN A 589 30.65 -0.82 24.65
CA GLN A 589 31.43 -0.72 25.88
C GLN A 589 31.74 0.74 26.22
N LEU A 590 32.14 1.55 25.23
CA LEU A 590 32.38 2.98 25.42
C LEU A 590 31.14 3.70 25.96
N ILE A 591 29.96 3.45 25.38
CA ILE A 591 28.68 4.02 25.82
C ILE A 591 28.36 3.59 27.26
N LYS A 592 28.38 2.27 27.54
CA LYS A 592 27.99 1.74 28.86
C LYS A 592 28.90 2.22 29.99
N ASN A 593 30.20 2.34 29.73
CA ASN A 593 31.18 2.74 30.74
C ASN A 593 31.12 4.24 31.08
N ASN A 594 30.70 5.09 30.14
CA ASN A 594 30.71 6.55 30.33
C ASN A 594 29.34 7.14 30.64
N PHE A 595 28.25 6.41 30.37
CA PHE A 595 26.88 6.83 30.64
C PHE A 595 26.21 5.81 31.55
N PRO A 596 26.38 5.87 32.89
CA PRO A 596 25.75 4.91 33.81
C PRO A 596 24.23 5.13 33.94
N GLY A 597 23.73 6.33 33.66
CA GLY A 597 22.30 6.67 33.68
C GLY A 597 21.49 6.00 32.57
N ARG A 598 20.17 6.25 32.54
CA ARG A 598 19.28 5.70 31.50
C ARG A 598 19.44 6.40 30.16
N GLU A 599 19.81 7.67 30.16
CA GLU A 599 19.83 8.52 28.98
C GLU A 599 21.23 8.71 28.44
N ALA A 600 21.36 8.85 27.13
CA ALA A 600 22.60 9.21 26.46
C ALA A 600 22.31 10.10 25.25
N LEU A 601 23.19 11.07 24.99
CA LEU A 601 23.20 11.81 23.74
C LEU A 601 24.18 11.14 22.77
N ILE A 602 23.64 10.49 21.75
CA ILE A 602 24.40 9.82 20.70
C ILE A 602 24.12 10.52 19.36
N LEU A 603 25.13 11.15 18.79
CA LEU A 603 25.08 11.76 17.46
C LEU A 603 25.72 10.79 16.45
N SER A 604 24.89 9.96 15.83
CA SER A 604 25.30 8.94 14.86
C SER A 604 24.14 8.65 13.90
N ASP A 605 24.45 8.05 12.77
CA ASP A 605 23.46 7.51 11.83
C ASP A 605 22.70 6.32 12.36
N ASP A 606 23.38 5.51 13.16
CA ASP A 606 22.85 4.28 13.71
C ASP A 606 22.35 4.49 15.15
N ASP A 607 21.93 5.71 15.49
CA ASP A 607 21.50 6.11 16.83
C ASP A 607 20.41 5.22 17.41
N ALA A 608 19.34 4.93 16.64
CA ALA A 608 18.27 4.02 17.03
C ALA A 608 18.81 2.64 17.44
N TYR A 609 19.79 2.12 16.69
CA TYR A 609 20.38 0.80 16.92
C TYR A 609 21.32 0.81 18.13
N LEU A 610 22.17 1.83 18.24
CA LEU A 610 23.10 2.00 19.34
C LEU A 610 22.37 2.18 20.68
N LEU A 611 21.28 2.96 20.70
CA LEU A 611 20.43 3.15 21.88
C LEU A 611 19.75 1.86 22.30
N ALA A 612 19.13 1.14 21.36
CA ALA A 612 18.49 -0.14 21.62
C ALA A 612 19.48 -1.21 22.13
N LEU A 613 20.69 -1.31 21.54
CA LEU A 613 21.71 -2.28 21.94
C LEU A 613 22.40 -1.93 23.27
N SER A 614 22.56 -0.64 23.56
CA SER A 614 23.16 -0.17 24.80
C SER A 614 22.16 -0.14 25.97
N GLY A 615 20.86 -0.26 25.69
CA GLY A 615 19.79 -0.16 26.70
C GLY A 615 19.59 1.27 27.19
N LYS A 616 19.85 2.26 26.34
CA LYS A 616 19.76 3.70 26.64
C LYS A 616 18.58 4.35 25.94
N THR A 617 18.04 5.42 26.51
CA THR A 617 17.12 6.35 25.84
C THR A 617 17.86 7.56 25.30
N SER A 618 17.37 8.13 24.20
CA SER A 618 17.98 9.33 23.63
C SER A 618 17.72 10.56 24.52
N LEU A 619 18.69 11.47 24.62
CA LEU A 619 18.44 12.84 25.08
C LEU A 619 17.84 13.74 23.99
N LEU A 620 17.75 13.24 22.76
CA LEU A 620 17.04 13.90 21.66
C LEU A 620 15.56 13.53 21.69
N TYR A 621 14.70 14.48 21.33
CA TYR A 621 13.28 14.21 21.16
C TYR A 621 13.05 13.30 19.94
N ASP A 622 13.58 13.67 18.78
CA ASP A 622 13.43 12.85 17.58
C ASP A 622 14.55 11.79 17.45
N ASN A 623 14.13 10.52 17.37
CA ASN A 623 14.96 9.35 17.10
C ASN A 623 14.19 8.42 16.14
N PRO A 624 14.78 8.01 14.99
CA PRO A 624 16.16 8.27 14.56
C PRO A 624 16.39 9.69 14.04
N GLN A 625 17.63 10.18 14.15
CA GLN A 625 18.04 11.51 13.64
C GLN A 625 17.74 11.75 12.14
N VAL A 626 17.56 10.68 11.35
CA VAL A 626 17.21 10.77 9.92
C VAL A 626 15.85 11.43 9.65
N VAL A 627 14.97 11.55 10.66
CA VAL A 627 13.67 12.25 10.54
C VAL A 627 13.77 13.77 10.65
N VAL A 628 14.94 14.31 11.01
CA VAL A 628 15.18 15.75 11.13
C VAL A 628 15.49 16.33 9.74
N LEU A 629 14.63 17.22 9.24
CA LEU A 629 14.70 17.69 7.85
C LEU A 629 14.88 19.21 7.71
N THR A 630 14.46 19.98 8.72
CA THR A 630 14.48 21.44 8.72
C THR A 630 15.19 22.00 9.95
N LYS A 631 15.51 23.30 9.93
CA LYS A 631 16.05 24.00 11.10
C LYS A 631 15.12 23.95 12.32
N GLN A 632 13.81 24.05 12.09
CA GLN A 632 12.80 23.95 13.15
C GLN A 632 12.80 22.54 13.78
N ASP A 633 13.04 21.51 12.98
CA ASP A 633 13.16 20.14 13.49
C ASP A 633 14.40 19.99 14.39
N ILE A 634 15.52 20.64 14.07
CA ILE A 634 16.71 20.62 14.93
C ILE A 634 16.40 21.23 16.30
N ASP A 635 15.78 22.42 16.33
CA ASP A 635 15.46 23.10 17.59
C ASP A 635 14.46 22.29 18.44
N PHE A 636 13.48 21.64 17.81
CA PHE A 636 12.60 20.70 18.50
C PHE A 636 13.37 19.49 19.06
N THR A 637 14.22 18.87 18.23
CA THR A 637 15.01 17.68 18.57
C THR A 637 15.95 17.93 19.74
N LEU A 638 16.55 19.12 19.81
CA LEU A 638 17.53 19.52 20.82
C LEU A 638 16.91 20.08 22.11
N ARG A 639 15.58 20.25 22.20
CA ARG A 639 14.93 20.98 23.30
C ARG A 639 15.39 20.53 24.70
N GLU A 640 15.47 19.23 24.93
CA GLU A 640 15.90 18.66 26.22
C GLU A 640 17.42 18.68 26.39
N ALA A 641 18.16 18.23 25.37
CA ALA A 641 19.62 18.26 25.39
C ALA A 641 20.18 19.68 25.63
N ALA A 642 19.56 20.72 25.05
CA ALA A 642 19.93 22.11 25.24
C ALA A 642 19.52 22.68 26.61
N GLY A 643 18.51 22.12 27.27
CA GLY A 643 18.15 22.48 28.64
C GLY A 643 19.11 21.91 29.68
N ILE A 644 19.70 20.74 29.39
CA ILE A 644 20.62 20.04 30.30
C ILE A 644 22.08 20.43 30.03
N CYS A 645 22.45 20.63 28.76
CA CYS A 645 23.81 20.83 28.29
C CYS A 645 24.81 19.78 28.80
N PRO A 646 24.68 18.52 28.32
CA PRO A 646 25.39 17.38 28.87
C PRO A 646 26.91 17.51 28.71
N ARG A 647 27.67 17.42 29.80
CA ARG A 647 29.14 17.53 29.76
C ARG A 647 29.84 16.49 28.89
N LYS A 648 29.21 15.32 28.68
CA LYS A 648 29.73 14.23 27.85
C LYS A 648 28.69 13.85 26.82
N ILE A 649 29.13 13.60 25.60
CA ILE A 649 28.29 13.09 24.51
C ILE A 649 29.04 11.98 23.77
N ILE A 650 28.29 11.17 23.03
CA ILE A 650 28.85 10.26 22.03
C ILE A 650 28.58 10.89 20.67
N ALA A 651 29.63 11.04 19.88
CA ALA A 651 29.53 11.56 18.53
C ALA A 651 30.28 10.61 17.60
N ASP A 652 29.79 10.42 16.39
CA ASP A 652 30.53 9.63 15.42
C ASP A 652 31.87 10.30 15.06
N CYS A 653 32.89 9.47 14.82
CA CYS A 653 34.28 9.90 14.74
C CYS A 653 34.57 10.92 13.63
N ARG A 654 33.72 11.00 12.60
CA ARG A 654 33.83 12.01 11.53
C ARG A 654 33.51 13.42 12.02
N LEU A 655 32.51 13.58 12.91
CA LEU A 655 32.20 14.89 13.52
C LEU A 655 33.37 15.45 14.32
N MET A 656 34.20 14.55 14.87
CA MET A 656 35.37 14.88 15.68
C MET A 656 36.67 14.93 14.86
N GLN A 657 36.60 14.76 13.54
CA GLN A 657 37.76 14.71 12.63
C GLN A 657 38.82 13.67 13.07
N LYS A 658 38.38 12.55 13.65
CA LYS A 658 39.25 11.45 14.09
C LYS A 658 39.26 10.25 13.14
N CYS A 659 38.35 10.23 12.19
CA CYS A 659 38.31 9.24 11.11
C CYS A 659 37.79 9.89 9.82
N GLU A 660 38.23 9.38 8.68
CA GLU A 660 37.71 9.80 7.37
C GLU A 660 36.37 9.12 7.06
N TYR A 661 36.20 7.88 7.51
CA TYR A 661 35.00 7.07 7.22
C TYR A 661 34.61 6.20 8.42
N SER A 662 33.34 6.29 8.84
CA SER A 662 32.78 5.50 9.96
C SER A 662 31.84 4.38 9.51
N ASP A 663 31.64 4.16 8.21
CA ASP A 663 30.83 3.08 7.64
C ASP A 663 29.49 2.77 8.37
N PRO A 664 28.57 3.73 8.57
CA PRO A 664 27.31 3.46 9.27
C PRO A 664 26.39 2.53 8.46
N SER A 665 25.47 1.85 9.13
CA SER A 665 24.52 0.93 8.49
C SER A 665 23.37 1.66 7.79
N VAL A 666 22.89 2.77 8.35
CA VAL A 666 21.85 3.61 7.74
C VAL A 666 22.38 4.41 6.52
N GLN A 667 23.70 4.62 6.42
CA GLN A 667 24.42 5.20 5.27
C GLN A 667 23.88 6.57 4.77
N LEU A 668 23.33 7.40 5.66
CA LEU A 668 22.80 8.75 5.34
C LEU A 668 23.58 9.91 5.98
N TYR A 669 24.65 9.56 6.70
CA TYR A 669 25.40 10.38 7.65
C TYR A 669 25.87 11.74 7.20
N ALA A 670 26.02 11.98 5.91
CA ALA A 670 26.75 13.15 5.46
C ALA A 670 26.01 14.49 5.72
N TYR A 671 24.77 14.52 6.22
CA TYR A 671 23.94 15.72 6.07
C TYR A 671 23.26 16.32 7.30
N ILE A 672 23.05 15.64 8.44
CA ILE A 672 22.27 16.25 9.55
C ILE A 672 23.01 16.38 10.87
N GLN A 673 23.81 15.38 11.25
CA GLN A 673 24.53 15.36 12.51
C GLN A 673 25.48 16.56 12.70
N PRO A 674 26.19 17.07 11.67
CA PRO A 674 26.98 18.28 11.80
C PRO A 674 26.15 19.52 12.20
N TYR A 675 24.94 19.65 11.65
CA TYR A 675 24.04 20.77 11.99
C TYR A 675 23.46 20.62 13.40
N ILE A 676 23.10 19.40 13.81
CA ILE A 676 22.65 19.13 15.19
C ILE A 676 23.79 19.44 16.17
N PHE A 677 25.01 19.00 15.86
CA PHE A 677 26.19 19.20 16.70
C PHE A 677 26.55 20.69 16.85
N ASP A 678 26.67 21.44 15.75
CA ASP A 678 26.93 22.88 15.76
C ASP A 678 25.84 23.66 16.50
N ARG A 679 24.57 23.33 16.26
CA ARG A 679 23.45 24.00 16.95
C ARG A 679 23.46 23.73 18.45
N LEU A 680 23.76 22.50 18.87
CA LEU A 680 23.89 22.16 20.30
C LEU A 680 25.03 22.94 20.97
N GLN A 681 26.21 23.01 20.35
CA GLN A 681 27.34 23.76 20.87
C GLN A 681 26.99 25.24 21.09
N LYS A 682 26.31 25.85 20.11
CA LYS A 682 25.85 27.24 20.18
C LYS A 682 24.81 27.47 21.27
N LEU A 683 23.82 26.58 21.38
CA LEU A 683 22.77 26.70 22.41
C LEU A 683 23.33 26.53 23.82
N CYS A 684 24.31 25.64 24.00
CA CYS A 684 24.92 25.37 25.30
C CYS A 684 26.11 26.26 25.63
N ASN A 685 26.64 27.02 24.66
CA ASN A 685 27.90 27.73 24.78
C ASN A 685 29.06 26.82 25.26
N ILE A 686 29.13 25.60 24.70
CA ILE A 686 30.13 24.58 25.02
C ILE A 686 30.81 24.14 23.73
N ASN A 687 32.13 23.99 23.77
CA ASN A 687 32.88 23.31 22.73
C ASN A 687 33.15 21.86 23.15
N TYR A 688 32.64 20.90 22.39
CA TYR A 688 32.90 19.47 22.64
C TYR A 688 34.15 19.03 21.88
N GLY A 689 35.12 18.46 22.59
CA GLY A 689 36.30 17.85 21.97
C GLY A 689 36.44 16.36 22.30
N PRO A 690 37.09 15.58 21.43
CA PRO A 690 37.21 14.13 21.59
C PRO A 690 38.20 13.76 22.70
N THR A 691 37.78 12.91 23.64
CA THR A 691 38.64 12.38 24.70
C THR A 691 39.08 10.94 24.41
N ARG A 692 38.16 10.10 23.93
CA ARG A 692 38.45 8.70 23.57
C ARG A 692 37.64 8.30 22.34
N CYS A 693 38.29 7.71 21.35
CA CYS A 693 37.65 7.26 20.12
C CYS A 693 37.85 5.76 19.88
N THR A 694 36.84 5.16 19.28
CA THR A 694 36.90 3.85 18.62
C THR A 694 36.92 4.05 17.11
N LYS A 695 36.71 2.97 16.34
CA LYS A 695 36.65 3.04 14.88
C LYS A 695 35.45 3.84 14.37
N HIS A 696 34.32 3.81 15.08
CA HIS A 696 33.07 4.41 14.62
C HIS A 696 32.64 5.62 15.44
N LEU A 697 32.89 5.63 16.76
CA LEU A 697 32.38 6.67 17.67
C LEU A 697 33.50 7.25 18.53
N CYS A 698 33.30 8.48 18.99
CA CYS A 698 34.11 9.18 19.97
C CYS A 698 33.27 9.60 21.16
N LEU A 699 33.82 9.41 22.36
CA LEU A 699 33.42 10.16 23.53
C LEU A 699 33.96 11.58 23.37
N ALA A 700 33.06 12.57 23.45
CA ALA A 700 33.41 13.97 23.44
C ALA A 700 32.96 14.64 24.73
N GLU A 701 33.82 15.48 25.28
CA GLU A 701 33.60 16.18 26.54
C GLU A 701 33.68 17.70 26.34
N ALA A 702 32.95 18.43 27.17
CA ALA A 702 32.98 19.89 27.20
C ALA A 702 34.38 20.39 27.58
N ILE A 703 34.96 21.26 26.74
CA ILE A 703 36.26 21.93 26.92
C ILE A 703 36.05 23.36 27.37
#